data_AF-A0A1G4IYC3-F1
#
_entry.id   AF-A0A1G4IYC3-F1
#
_cell.length_a   1.000
_cell.length_b   1.000
_cell.length_c   1.000
_cell.angle_alpha   90.00
_cell.angle_beta   90.00
_cell.angle_gamma   90.00
#
_symmetry.space_group_name_H-M   'P 1'
#
loop_
_entity.id
_entity.type
_entity.pdbx_description
1 polymer ?
#
loop_
_entity_poly.entity_id
_entity_poly.type
_entity_poly.pdbx_seq_one_letter_code
_entity_poly.pdbx_strand_id
1 'polypeptide(L)'
;MDISELTQSYKGRKDDPKLYGELWSRLKLDQSFIHVILSNQLVHQHLQDLNSCLATDCIERRLVTFTAINCEPSLVFGRSITSEVFQAIITTIEHYETDPYDRGVCLCLFNTILRISECDQDITFLVQNMNFIEKLAASKANAVDLMEFIYLTATHPCIPEGDAMLWIKELYLSGILWWLRTNLIQPKKLDLLEMIFESTIKSVFHTLIQNLQVALRSQNILKPLQFCSVYEFTKLLKDFNLSAHCNVVDILALKLKAQKDKANLQILKYFTRPPQSYDEMGPRLFSEDLSGTGVWISPSRNMFIHALKSHMHEFVQFQYDVKNFLSAVNSRFSEAEAGLQGTSKYATSHFTLDLDEKLQFTQLKIDRNEITKNNHLTPEWCDLPGRLLILSKKNREYTDVHVREVIEEGNVLYLQISSRVPSDFCDSKLACVLNRELNFQYSNLKHARNNALKHRKKWSATDMSRLLTTNELSKSLLISNVFRNSTEIDDVMNNSLDGEKQKEKKRRVQNMTTAVSIDAKEGTWSNIESIRSQLKLELTSEQIKTIVRGLQQNICLVNGNVGTGKSTVLASILDNVFLNAYYHSFKCRTIVICDTDETCQKINGLLQFVPSSSVICWSKDLEPLLNAKLDEVKSLLLRVQEIAITLGIPGDHSTTIEAAQYFFQHFLKPVLQEYSAVTSLQADLSKFPLLELQSSSAASREQSIADVSCEIATIFEQLEKWQSLFLPGSSAKAAWESCDLLILTKAQFGDVLLKKDLNMASFQNLVICNASYFQPLEIWQALSVSTEWQKIIITGDFVNGPIPFVVQQFVNADMLQLQLTWAFDTTAEILSARSPHIQGCDPVPGLWKSLQLIKSPGEVLKNVNWDEAEYCVFLYAYLRLVGYPWHSISIVTLSMYQKHAVETEFQNWQQNPLTKNLLKPKFINSLDRNFSHRNEIIIVSTAGSVPNVSYLSRLAKRGLLILTCHSSESLQVTKAERYPNVNARELRNMQEILGLKELKSMTNKLLKNR
;
A
#
# COMPACT_ATOMS: atom_id res chain seq x y z
N MET A 1 11.42 -19.13 -32.75
CA MET A 1 12.51 -18.76 -33.67
C MET A 1 13.81 -19.29 -33.07
N ASP A 2 14.65 -19.96 -33.85
CA ASP A 2 15.79 -20.76 -33.35
C ASP A 2 17.08 -19.94 -33.24
N ILE A 3 17.60 -19.77 -32.02
CA ILE A 3 18.94 -19.20 -31.74
C ILE A 3 20.03 -20.28 -31.93
N SER A 4 19.63 -21.54 -32.08
CA SER A 4 20.51 -22.71 -32.21
C SER A 4 21.48 -22.60 -33.39
N GLU A 5 21.05 -22.07 -34.54
CA GLU A 5 21.91 -21.85 -35.73
C GLU A 5 23.08 -20.89 -35.46
N LEU A 6 22.87 -19.83 -34.68
CA LEU A 6 23.91 -18.85 -34.33
C LEU A 6 24.95 -19.45 -33.37
N THR A 7 24.48 -20.21 -32.39
CA THR A 7 25.35 -20.84 -31.37
C THR A 7 26.14 -22.05 -31.87
N GLN A 8 25.71 -22.71 -32.96
CA GLN A 8 26.42 -23.86 -33.55
C GLN A 8 27.77 -23.49 -34.18
N SER A 9 27.97 -22.22 -34.56
CA SER A 9 29.20 -21.72 -35.16
C SER A 9 30.29 -21.31 -34.14
N TYR A 10 29.96 -21.32 -32.85
CA TYR A 10 30.79 -20.80 -31.77
C TYR A 10 31.89 -21.79 -31.35
N LYS A 11 33.16 -21.35 -31.39
CA LYS A 11 34.33 -22.19 -31.09
C LYS A 11 34.88 -22.02 -29.66
N GLY A 12 34.07 -21.48 -28.74
CA GLY A 12 34.44 -21.38 -27.32
C GLY A 12 35.45 -20.28 -26.96
N ARG A 13 35.63 -19.25 -27.81
CA ARG A 13 36.43 -18.07 -27.45
C ARG A 13 35.59 -17.10 -26.65
N LYS A 14 36.04 -16.76 -25.43
CA LYS A 14 35.29 -15.91 -24.49
C LYS A 14 34.77 -14.60 -25.12
N ASP A 15 35.49 -14.01 -26.09
CA ASP A 15 35.12 -12.75 -26.76
C ASP A 15 35.01 -12.89 -28.28
N ASP A 16 33.94 -13.50 -28.82
CA ASP A 16 33.66 -13.47 -30.27
C ASP A 16 32.76 -12.25 -30.61
N PRO A 17 33.33 -11.14 -31.13
CA PRO A 17 32.56 -9.92 -31.45
C PRO A 17 31.52 -10.15 -32.56
N LYS A 18 31.72 -11.18 -33.41
CA LYS A 18 30.76 -11.53 -34.47
C LYS A 18 29.46 -12.09 -33.92
N LEU A 19 29.53 -12.99 -32.93
CA LEU A 19 28.35 -13.60 -32.32
C LEU A 19 27.54 -12.58 -31.53
N TYR A 20 28.21 -11.80 -30.67
CA TYR A 20 27.54 -10.77 -29.88
C TYR A 20 27.06 -9.57 -30.73
N GLY A 21 27.76 -9.23 -31.81
CA GLY A 21 27.29 -8.22 -32.77
C GLY A 21 26.01 -8.65 -33.49
N GLU A 22 25.89 -9.92 -33.88
CA GLU A 22 24.69 -10.44 -34.53
C GLU A 22 23.51 -10.56 -33.54
N LEU A 23 23.76 -11.02 -32.30
CA LEU A 23 22.77 -10.99 -31.22
C LEU A 23 22.29 -9.58 -30.92
N TRP A 24 23.20 -8.60 -30.86
CA TRP A 24 22.85 -7.20 -30.62
C TRP A 24 22.02 -6.61 -31.75
N SER A 25 22.34 -6.90 -33.01
CA SER A 25 21.58 -6.45 -34.17
C SER A 25 20.13 -6.95 -34.16
N ARG A 26 19.89 -8.18 -33.67
CA ARG A 26 18.56 -8.77 -33.52
C ARG A 26 17.78 -8.14 -32.37
N LEU A 27 18.45 -7.88 -31.24
CA LEU A 27 17.85 -7.18 -30.11
C LEU A 27 17.46 -5.73 -30.42
N LYS A 28 18.25 -5.03 -31.26
CA LYS A 28 17.91 -3.70 -31.79
C LYS A 28 16.60 -3.70 -32.58
N LEU A 29 16.29 -4.79 -33.28
CA LEU A 29 15.07 -4.92 -34.11
C LEU A 29 13.83 -5.28 -33.29
N ASP A 30 13.96 -6.15 -32.30
CA ASP A 30 12.83 -6.59 -31.46
C ASP A 30 13.30 -7.05 -30.07
N GLN A 31 12.75 -6.44 -29.02
CA GLN A 31 13.11 -6.70 -27.62
C GLN A 31 12.55 -8.04 -27.10
N SER A 32 11.55 -8.63 -27.77
CA SER A 32 10.97 -9.92 -27.36
C SER A 32 11.95 -11.09 -27.49
N PHE A 33 13.04 -10.93 -28.26
CA PHE A 33 14.10 -11.91 -28.42
C PHE A 33 14.87 -12.20 -27.12
N ILE A 34 14.78 -11.33 -26.11
CA ILE A 34 15.49 -11.52 -24.83
C ILE A 34 15.07 -12.81 -24.12
N HIS A 35 13.79 -13.18 -24.14
CA HIS A 35 13.32 -14.43 -23.53
C HIS A 35 13.92 -15.69 -24.20
N VAL A 36 14.14 -15.61 -25.52
CA VAL A 36 14.77 -16.70 -26.28
C VAL A 36 16.27 -16.77 -25.98
N ILE A 37 16.93 -15.61 -25.82
CA ILE A 37 18.35 -15.53 -25.42
C ILE A 37 18.57 -16.08 -24.01
N LEU A 38 17.73 -15.72 -23.04
CA LEU A 38 17.79 -16.20 -21.66
C LEU A 38 17.52 -17.71 -21.54
N SER A 39 16.72 -18.28 -22.46
CA SER A 39 16.46 -19.72 -22.51
C SER A 39 17.63 -20.56 -23.03
N ASN A 40 18.66 -19.93 -23.62
CA ASN A 40 19.81 -20.63 -24.17
C ASN A 40 20.87 -20.90 -23.09
N GLN A 41 21.21 -22.19 -22.89
CA GLN A 41 22.13 -22.65 -21.84
C GLN A 41 23.53 -22.03 -21.94
N LEU A 42 24.05 -21.77 -23.14
CA LEU A 42 25.39 -21.18 -23.32
C LEU A 42 25.43 -19.72 -22.88
N VAL A 43 24.44 -18.92 -23.28
CA VAL A 43 24.35 -17.51 -22.90
C VAL A 43 24.08 -17.39 -21.40
N HIS A 44 23.26 -18.28 -20.84
CA HIS A 44 23.02 -18.35 -19.40
C HIS A 44 24.30 -18.65 -18.60
N GLN A 45 25.16 -19.58 -19.06
CA GLN A 45 26.47 -19.84 -18.43
C GLN A 45 27.42 -18.65 -18.51
N HIS A 46 27.45 -17.93 -19.64
CA HIS A 46 28.26 -16.71 -19.75
C HIS A 46 27.73 -15.56 -18.89
N LEU A 47 26.40 -15.43 -18.75
CA LEU A 47 25.76 -14.45 -17.88
C LEU A 47 25.96 -14.74 -16.38
N GLN A 48 26.20 -16.01 -15.99
CA GLN A 48 26.55 -16.36 -14.60
C GLN A 48 27.96 -15.88 -14.20
N ASP A 49 28.87 -15.68 -15.17
CA ASP A 49 30.22 -15.14 -14.96
C ASP A 49 30.27 -13.63 -15.32
N LEU A 50 29.51 -12.83 -14.56
CA LEU A 50 29.30 -11.38 -14.79
C LEU A 50 30.60 -10.59 -14.79
N ASN A 51 31.52 -10.88 -13.86
CA ASN A 51 32.80 -10.17 -13.76
C ASN A 51 33.64 -10.37 -15.01
N SER A 52 33.61 -11.56 -15.61
CA SER A 52 34.27 -11.81 -16.88
C SER A 52 33.65 -11.03 -18.03
N CYS A 53 32.33 -10.80 -18.02
CA CYS A 53 31.60 -10.07 -19.06
C CYS A 53 31.76 -8.55 -18.95
N LEU A 54 31.89 -8.01 -17.73
CA LEU A 54 32.07 -6.58 -17.48
C LEU A 54 33.50 -6.13 -17.81
N ALA A 55 34.49 -7.00 -17.60
CA ALA A 55 35.89 -6.73 -17.88
C ALA A 55 36.28 -6.80 -19.37
N THR A 56 35.41 -7.30 -20.26
CA THR A 56 35.76 -7.47 -21.70
C THR A 56 35.79 -6.16 -22.45
N ASP A 57 36.69 -6.01 -23.42
CA ASP A 57 36.71 -4.87 -24.34
C ASP A 57 35.61 -4.91 -25.43
N CYS A 58 34.86 -6.01 -25.55
CA CYS A 58 33.76 -6.14 -26.51
C CYS A 58 32.49 -5.44 -26.00
N ILE A 59 32.09 -4.34 -26.67
CA ILE A 59 30.95 -3.50 -26.28
C ILE A 59 29.63 -4.22 -26.53
N GLU A 60 29.50 -4.95 -27.62
CA GLU A 60 28.29 -5.68 -27.99
C GLU A 60 27.98 -6.78 -26.96
N ARG A 61 29.02 -7.43 -26.42
CA ARG A 61 28.89 -8.38 -25.31
C ARG A 61 28.35 -7.68 -24.06
N ARG A 62 28.88 -6.50 -23.70
CA ARG A 62 28.36 -5.69 -22.58
C ARG A 62 26.91 -5.25 -22.81
N LEU A 63 26.53 -4.84 -24.02
CA LEU A 63 25.16 -4.40 -24.32
C LEU A 63 24.14 -5.55 -24.24
N VAL A 64 24.52 -6.74 -24.70
CA VAL A 64 23.69 -7.96 -24.55
C VAL A 64 23.56 -8.35 -23.08
N THR A 65 24.63 -8.26 -22.27
CA THR A 65 24.52 -8.53 -20.83
C THR A 65 23.68 -7.46 -20.11
N PHE A 66 23.82 -6.19 -20.46
CA PHE A 66 23.02 -5.10 -19.90
C PHE A 66 21.52 -5.25 -20.20
N THR A 67 21.16 -5.66 -21.42
CA THR A 67 19.74 -5.93 -21.75
C THR A 67 19.18 -7.15 -21.03
N ALA A 68 19.98 -8.19 -20.83
CA ALA A 68 19.59 -9.35 -20.02
C ALA A 68 19.33 -8.95 -18.55
N ILE A 69 20.24 -8.17 -17.94
CA ILE A 69 20.09 -7.67 -16.56
C ILE A 69 18.85 -6.77 -16.41
N ASN A 70 18.55 -5.94 -17.41
CA ASN A 70 17.35 -5.11 -17.40
C ASN A 70 16.04 -5.91 -17.36
N CYS A 71 16.02 -7.14 -17.88
CA CYS A 71 14.82 -7.98 -17.90
C CYS A 71 14.66 -8.82 -16.61
N GLU A 72 15.76 -9.26 -16.00
CA GLU A 72 15.74 -10.04 -14.75
C GLU A 72 16.72 -9.48 -13.70
N PRO A 73 16.40 -8.31 -13.10
CA PRO A 73 17.31 -7.68 -12.16
C PRO A 73 17.39 -8.42 -10.80
N SER A 74 16.40 -9.23 -10.45
CA SER A 74 16.33 -9.95 -9.17
C SER A 74 17.32 -11.12 -9.02
N LEU A 75 17.87 -11.63 -10.13
CA LEU A 75 18.75 -12.81 -10.13
C LEU A 75 20.23 -12.46 -9.93
N VAL A 76 20.62 -11.19 -10.09
CA VAL A 76 22.01 -10.81 -10.35
C VAL A 76 22.64 -9.97 -9.23
N PHE A 77 21.89 -9.10 -8.55
CA PHE A 77 22.48 -8.15 -7.62
C PHE A 77 22.69 -8.73 -6.21
N GLY A 78 23.82 -9.42 -6.03
CA GLY A 78 24.51 -9.50 -4.74
C GLY A 78 25.19 -8.15 -4.41
N ARG A 79 25.32 -7.82 -3.12
CA ARG A 79 25.74 -6.51 -2.59
C ARG A 79 27.07 -5.94 -3.12
N SER A 80 27.89 -6.70 -3.84
CA SER A 80 29.27 -6.33 -4.22
C SER A 80 29.50 -5.93 -5.69
N ILE A 81 28.55 -6.11 -6.61
CA ILE A 81 28.84 -6.07 -8.08
C ILE A 81 28.48 -4.70 -8.74
N THR A 82 27.77 -3.81 -8.06
CA THR A 82 27.19 -2.62 -8.71
C THR A 82 28.19 -1.53 -9.08
N SER A 83 29.26 -1.31 -8.31
CA SER A 83 30.25 -0.27 -8.60
C SER A 83 31.04 -0.57 -9.88
N GLU A 84 31.44 -1.83 -10.06
CA GLU A 84 32.10 -2.32 -11.29
C GLU A 84 31.16 -2.22 -12.50
N VAL A 85 29.87 -2.54 -12.32
CA VAL A 85 28.86 -2.38 -13.38
C VAL A 85 28.72 -0.91 -13.77
N PHE A 86 28.61 0.01 -12.82
CA PHE A 86 28.50 1.44 -13.14
C PHE A 86 29.74 1.98 -13.87
N GLN A 87 30.95 1.58 -13.48
CA GLN A 87 32.19 1.94 -14.20
C GLN A 87 32.22 1.33 -15.61
N ALA A 88 31.78 0.09 -15.78
CA ALA A 88 31.65 -0.54 -17.09
C ALA A 88 30.65 0.21 -17.99
N ILE A 89 29.54 0.71 -17.43
CA ILE A 89 28.58 1.51 -18.19
C ILE A 89 29.20 2.88 -18.60
N ILE A 90 29.86 3.60 -17.68
CA ILE A 90 30.51 4.88 -18.01
C ILE A 90 31.54 4.69 -19.13
N THR A 91 32.40 3.68 -19.02
CA THR A 91 33.42 3.40 -20.05
C THR A 91 32.77 3.08 -21.40
N THR A 92 31.67 2.33 -21.45
CA THR A 92 30.92 2.09 -22.72
C THR A 92 30.32 3.36 -23.32
N ILE A 93 29.84 4.30 -22.50
CA ILE A 93 29.31 5.59 -22.98
C ILE A 93 30.46 6.48 -23.48
N GLU A 94 31.62 6.42 -22.84
CA GLU A 94 32.76 7.29 -23.16
C GLU A 94 33.57 6.85 -24.37
N HIS A 95 33.72 5.53 -24.60
CA HIS A 95 34.62 4.94 -25.60
C HIS A 95 34.07 4.90 -27.04
N TYR A 96 32.84 5.36 -27.34
CA TYR A 96 32.28 5.22 -28.69
C TYR A 96 31.48 6.40 -29.23
N GLU A 97 31.54 6.59 -30.56
CA GLU A 97 30.54 7.25 -31.42
C GLU A 97 29.28 6.37 -31.52
N THR A 98 28.70 5.98 -30.38
CA THR A 98 27.58 5.02 -30.30
C THR A 98 26.27 5.56 -30.85
N ASP A 99 25.49 4.66 -31.47
CA ASP A 99 24.09 4.89 -31.82
C ASP A 99 23.30 5.37 -30.59
N PRO A 100 22.29 6.23 -30.78
CA PRO A 100 21.44 6.70 -29.67
C PRO A 100 20.77 5.55 -28.91
N TYR A 101 20.47 4.44 -29.59
CA TYR A 101 19.86 3.25 -28.98
C TYR A 101 20.76 2.56 -27.95
N ASP A 102 22.06 2.46 -28.23
CA ASP A 102 23.03 1.80 -27.34
C ASP A 102 23.17 2.59 -26.02
N ARG A 103 23.16 3.92 -26.13
CA ARG A 103 23.15 4.83 -24.98
C ARG A 103 21.86 4.74 -24.17
N GLY A 104 20.72 4.55 -24.84
CA GLY A 104 19.42 4.32 -24.19
C GLY A 104 19.42 3.05 -23.34
N VAL A 105 20.04 1.97 -23.82
CA VAL A 105 20.16 0.70 -23.07
C VAL A 105 21.03 0.85 -21.83
N CYS A 106 22.16 1.55 -21.94
CA CYS A 106 23.01 1.89 -20.80
C CYS A 106 22.28 2.76 -19.77
N LEU A 107 21.49 3.74 -20.20
CA LEU A 107 20.66 4.57 -19.32
C LEU A 107 19.54 3.77 -18.66
N CYS A 108 18.88 2.88 -19.39
CA CYS A 108 17.89 1.96 -18.83
C CYS A 108 18.51 1.10 -17.73
N LEU A 109 19.74 0.61 -17.92
CA LEU A 109 20.46 -0.15 -16.90
C LEU A 109 20.83 0.69 -15.69
N PHE A 110 21.32 1.91 -15.87
CA PHE A 110 21.50 2.83 -14.74
C PHE A 110 20.20 3.02 -13.95
N ASN A 111 19.09 3.24 -14.65
CA ASN A 111 17.80 3.46 -14.03
C ASN A 111 17.28 2.22 -13.31
N THR A 112 17.44 1.01 -13.87
CA THR A 112 17.04 -0.23 -13.20
C THR A 112 17.88 -0.52 -11.96
N ILE A 113 19.20 -0.30 -12.02
CA ILE A 113 20.08 -0.48 -10.86
C ILE A 113 19.73 0.53 -9.77
N LEU A 114 19.61 1.82 -10.09
CA LEU A 114 19.27 2.88 -9.12
C LEU A 114 17.87 2.71 -8.50
N ARG A 115 16.96 1.99 -9.16
CA ARG A 115 15.66 1.65 -8.58
C ARG A 115 15.77 0.57 -7.50
N ILE A 116 16.77 -0.29 -7.58
CA ILE A 116 16.91 -1.50 -6.76
C ILE A 116 18.02 -1.37 -5.72
N SER A 117 19.05 -0.55 -5.98
CA SER A 117 20.23 -0.42 -5.13
C SER A 117 19.90 0.07 -3.72
N GLU A 118 20.32 -0.70 -2.72
CA GLU A 118 20.26 -0.38 -1.28
C GLU A 118 21.34 0.65 -0.88
N CYS A 119 21.17 1.26 0.30
CA CYS A 119 21.88 2.45 0.82
C CYS A 119 23.42 2.36 1.00
N ASP A 120 24.06 1.21 0.78
CA ASP A 120 25.47 0.98 1.15
C ASP A 120 26.48 1.20 0.01
N GLN A 121 26.07 1.82 -1.10
CA GLN A 121 26.91 1.97 -2.29
C GLN A 121 27.39 3.42 -2.50
N ASP A 122 28.70 3.62 -2.67
CA ASP A 122 29.30 4.91 -3.04
C ASP A 122 28.97 5.27 -4.49
N ILE A 123 27.82 5.92 -4.71
CA ILE A 123 27.35 6.41 -6.02
C ILE A 123 27.83 7.86 -6.28
N THR A 124 28.59 8.45 -5.35
CA THR A 124 29.07 9.84 -5.41
C THR A 124 29.91 10.15 -6.66
N PHE A 125 30.63 9.17 -7.22
CA PHE A 125 31.39 9.35 -8.46
C PHE A 125 30.51 9.64 -9.69
N LEU A 126 29.21 9.26 -9.70
CA LEU A 126 28.29 9.60 -10.78
C LEU A 126 28.01 11.10 -10.84
N VAL A 127 27.95 11.74 -9.67
CA VAL A 127 27.69 13.18 -9.54
C VAL A 127 28.90 14.02 -9.95
N GLN A 128 30.11 13.50 -9.73
CA GLN A 128 31.36 14.21 -10.03
C GLN A 128 31.72 14.23 -11.52
N ASN A 129 31.20 13.28 -12.32
CA ASN A 129 31.56 13.13 -13.73
C ASN A 129 30.52 13.72 -14.68
N MET A 130 30.60 15.01 -15.01
CA MET A 130 29.66 15.66 -15.95
C MET A 130 29.87 15.30 -17.44
N ASN A 131 31.04 14.75 -17.79
CA ASN A 131 31.45 14.51 -19.19
C ASN A 131 30.54 13.52 -19.93
N PHE A 132 30.07 12.46 -19.26
CA PHE A 132 29.21 11.47 -19.90
C PHE A 132 27.79 12.00 -20.11
N ILE A 133 27.25 12.81 -19.19
CA ILE A 133 25.92 13.45 -19.29
C ILE A 133 25.89 14.41 -20.48
N GLU A 134 26.96 15.18 -20.68
CA GLU A 134 27.11 16.07 -21.83
C GLU A 134 27.07 15.29 -23.16
N LYS A 135 27.76 14.15 -23.26
CA LYS A 135 27.70 13.26 -24.43
C LYS A 135 26.30 12.67 -24.65
N LEU A 136 25.57 12.34 -23.59
CA LEU A 136 24.21 11.80 -23.66
C LEU A 136 23.19 12.84 -24.15
N ALA A 137 23.35 14.11 -23.75
CA ALA A 137 22.51 15.24 -24.18
C ALA A 137 22.69 15.63 -25.66
N ALA A 138 23.56 14.95 -26.41
CA ALA A 138 23.72 15.15 -27.85
C ALA A 138 22.53 14.64 -28.69
N SER A 139 21.76 13.65 -28.20
CA SER A 139 20.64 13.06 -28.95
C SER A 139 19.29 13.28 -28.27
N LYS A 140 18.25 13.61 -29.04
CA LYS A 140 16.88 13.81 -28.52
C LYS A 140 16.22 12.52 -28.02
N ALA A 141 16.60 11.38 -28.59
CA ALA A 141 16.00 10.07 -28.26
C ALA A 141 16.18 9.69 -26.79
N ASN A 142 17.29 10.12 -26.18
CA ASN A 142 17.65 9.75 -24.80
C ASN A 142 17.05 10.68 -23.74
N ALA A 143 16.26 11.69 -24.13
CA ALA A 143 15.78 12.72 -23.21
C ALA A 143 14.94 12.16 -22.06
N VAL A 144 14.10 11.15 -22.32
CA VAL A 144 13.23 10.51 -21.31
C VAL A 144 14.07 9.74 -20.30
N ASP A 145 14.98 8.88 -20.78
CA ASP A 145 15.82 8.04 -19.91
C ASP A 145 16.83 8.88 -19.12
N LEU A 146 17.34 9.96 -19.71
CA LEU A 146 18.22 10.92 -19.05
C LEU A 146 17.50 11.70 -17.94
N MET A 147 16.25 12.11 -18.19
CA MET A 147 15.43 12.74 -17.13
C MET A 147 15.18 11.76 -15.99
N GLU A 148 14.91 10.50 -16.30
CA GLU A 148 14.73 9.48 -15.28
C GLU A 148 16.01 9.25 -14.47
N PHE A 149 17.17 9.19 -15.14
CA PHE A 149 18.47 9.11 -14.47
C PHE A 149 18.67 10.28 -13.51
N ILE A 150 18.53 11.52 -13.98
CA ILE A 150 18.72 12.74 -13.16
C ILE A 150 17.75 12.75 -11.98
N TYR A 151 16.50 12.34 -12.19
CA TYR A 151 15.51 12.25 -11.13
C TYR A 151 15.88 11.21 -10.06
N LEU A 152 16.28 10.01 -10.49
CA LEU A 152 16.64 8.92 -9.60
C LEU A 152 17.88 9.24 -8.79
N THR A 153 18.96 9.72 -9.44
CA THR A 153 20.21 10.06 -8.77
C THR A 153 20.05 11.23 -7.81
N ALA A 154 19.42 12.33 -8.22
CA ALA A 154 19.27 13.51 -7.37
C ALA A 154 18.47 13.23 -6.09
N THR A 155 17.61 12.22 -6.11
CA THR A 155 16.73 11.88 -4.98
C THR A 155 17.14 10.62 -4.24
N HIS A 156 18.24 9.97 -4.64
CA HIS A 156 18.73 8.71 -4.09
C HIS A 156 19.27 8.88 -2.65
N PRO A 157 19.08 7.91 -1.74
CA PRO A 157 19.61 7.98 -0.37
C PRO A 157 21.15 8.00 -0.30
N CYS A 158 21.85 7.33 -1.21
CA CYS A 158 23.32 7.30 -1.20
C CYS A 158 24.02 8.62 -1.54
N ILE A 159 23.29 9.62 -2.09
CA ILE A 159 23.87 10.91 -2.45
C ILE A 159 23.53 11.93 -1.34
N PRO A 160 24.53 12.48 -0.64
CA PRO A 160 24.28 13.45 0.41
C PRO A 160 23.64 14.73 -0.17
N GLU A 161 22.88 15.43 0.65
CA GLU A 161 22.12 16.60 0.21
C GLU A 161 23.00 17.70 -0.38
N GLY A 162 24.18 17.94 0.19
CA GLY A 162 25.15 18.91 -0.33
C GLY A 162 25.57 18.60 -1.77
N ASP A 163 25.92 17.36 -2.06
CA ASP A 163 26.40 16.96 -3.39
C ASP A 163 25.28 17.00 -4.43
N ALA A 164 24.07 16.55 -4.07
CA ALA A 164 22.90 16.67 -4.95
C ALA A 164 22.57 18.14 -5.28
N MET A 165 22.67 19.04 -4.29
CA MET A 165 22.44 20.47 -4.48
C MET A 165 23.49 21.11 -5.40
N LEU A 166 24.76 20.75 -5.23
CA LEU A 166 25.86 21.20 -6.10
C LEU A 166 25.67 20.70 -7.53
N TRP A 167 25.32 19.43 -7.68
CA TRP A 167 25.10 18.82 -8.99
C TRP A 167 23.96 19.45 -9.77
N ILE A 168 22.83 19.73 -9.11
CA ILE A 168 21.70 20.41 -9.76
C ILE A 168 22.05 21.83 -10.16
N LYS A 169 22.86 22.52 -9.37
CA LYS A 169 23.41 23.82 -9.75
C LYS A 169 24.26 23.72 -11.01
N GLU A 170 25.10 22.68 -11.15
CA GLU A 170 25.88 22.43 -12.37
C GLU A 170 25.01 22.05 -13.57
N LEU A 171 23.99 21.21 -13.40
CA LEU A 171 23.02 20.85 -14.44
C LEU A 171 22.21 22.06 -14.93
N TYR A 172 21.87 22.97 -14.03
CA TYR A 172 21.20 24.23 -14.37
C TYR A 172 22.14 25.15 -15.16
N LEU A 173 23.38 25.36 -14.68
CA LEU A 173 24.35 26.23 -15.33
C LEU A 173 24.85 25.71 -16.70
N SER A 174 24.93 24.40 -16.87
CA SER A 174 25.31 23.76 -18.15
C SER A 174 24.21 23.81 -19.22
N GLY A 175 22.97 24.14 -18.84
CA GLY A 175 21.82 24.21 -19.73
C GLY A 175 21.14 22.86 -20.02
N ILE A 176 21.50 21.80 -19.30
CA ILE A 176 20.92 20.45 -19.49
C ILE A 176 19.44 20.43 -19.06
N LEU A 177 19.08 21.10 -17.96
CA LEU A 177 17.67 21.20 -17.53
C LEU A 177 16.80 21.93 -18.56
N TRP A 178 17.35 22.97 -19.20
CA TRP A 178 16.68 23.65 -20.32
C TRP A 178 16.51 22.72 -21.52
N TRP A 179 17.58 22.02 -21.90
CA TRP A 179 17.57 21.07 -23.01
C TRP A 179 16.48 20.01 -22.81
N LEU A 180 16.39 19.42 -21.61
CA LEU A 180 15.34 18.48 -21.23
C LEU A 180 13.95 19.08 -21.40
N ARG A 181 13.74 20.31 -20.91
CA ARG A 181 12.45 20.99 -21.03
C ARG A 181 11.98 21.19 -22.46
N THR A 182 12.91 21.33 -23.40
CA THR A 182 12.58 21.52 -24.83
C THR A 182 12.38 20.20 -25.60
N ASN A 183 12.95 19.11 -25.11
CA ASN A 183 12.93 17.81 -25.81
C ASN A 183 11.99 16.79 -25.15
N LEU A 184 11.62 16.99 -23.88
CA LEU A 184 10.64 16.16 -23.19
C LEU A 184 9.23 16.51 -23.68
N ILE A 185 8.48 15.47 -24.03
CA ILE A 185 7.03 15.56 -24.28
C ILE A 185 6.32 15.98 -22.98
N GLN A 186 6.85 15.60 -21.81
CA GLN A 186 6.24 15.82 -20.50
C GLN A 186 7.24 16.40 -19.49
N PRO A 187 7.20 17.72 -19.21
CA PRO A 187 8.12 18.35 -18.26
C PRO A 187 7.71 18.17 -16.78
N LYS A 188 6.64 17.44 -16.45
CA LYS A 188 6.15 17.32 -15.06
C LYS A 188 7.18 16.72 -14.08
N LYS A 189 7.99 15.76 -14.53
CA LYS A 189 9.10 15.20 -13.72
C LYS A 189 10.19 16.26 -13.45
N LEU A 190 10.46 17.12 -14.44
CA LEU A 190 11.39 18.23 -14.30
C LEU A 190 10.83 19.30 -13.35
N ASP A 191 9.55 19.64 -13.47
CA ASP A 191 8.85 20.57 -12.57
C ASP A 191 8.91 20.10 -11.11
N LEU A 192 8.69 18.80 -10.89
CA LEU A 192 8.83 18.18 -9.57
C LEU A 192 10.26 18.30 -9.03
N LEU A 193 11.27 18.07 -9.88
CA LEU A 193 12.68 18.19 -9.49
C LEU A 193 13.03 19.65 -9.16
N GLU A 194 12.60 20.61 -9.99
CA GLU A 194 12.80 22.04 -9.75
C GLU A 194 12.17 22.47 -8.41
N MET A 195 11.04 21.87 -8.03
CA MET A 195 10.37 22.13 -6.75
C MET A 195 11.07 21.47 -5.55
N ILE A 196 11.52 20.21 -5.67
CA ILE A 196 12.29 19.55 -4.58
C ILE A 196 13.51 20.41 -4.23
N PHE A 197 14.16 20.98 -5.24
CA PHE A 197 15.35 21.82 -5.12
C PHE A 197 15.05 23.32 -5.28
N GLU A 198 13.86 23.75 -4.86
CA GLU A 198 13.41 25.14 -5.00
C GLU A 198 14.40 26.13 -4.37
N SER A 199 14.97 25.81 -3.20
CA SER A 199 15.92 26.68 -2.50
C SER A 199 17.21 26.89 -3.30
N THR A 200 17.77 25.83 -3.90
CA THR A 200 18.99 25.93 -4.69
C THR A 200 18.71 26.66 -5.99
N ILE A 201 17.62 26.34 -6.69
CA ILE A 201 17.27 27.01 -7.95
C ILE A 201 16.94 28.49 -7.71
N LYS A 202 16.23 28.84 -6.63
CA LYS A 202 16.04 30.25 -6.23
C LYS A 202 17.38 30.93 -5.99
N SER A 203 18.31 30.30 -5.28
CA SER A 203 19.62 30.89 -5.03
C SER A 203 20.39 31.13 -6.34
N VAL A 204 20.41 30.14 -7.25
CA VAL A 204 21.09 30.24 -8.54
C VAL A 204 20.42 31.32 -9.41
N PHE A 205 19.10 31.32 -9.49
CA PHE A 205 18.30 32.32 -10.20
C PHE A 205 18.58 33.74 -9.69
N HIS A 206 18.58 33.94 -8.37
CA HIS A 206 18.92 35.23 -7.77
C HIS A 206 20.35 35.68 -8.09
N THR A 207 21.34 34.78 -7.97
CA THR A 207 22.72 35.11 -8.32
C THR A 207 22.89 35.45 -9.80
N LEU A 208 22.20 34.73 -10.70
CA LEU A 208 22.24 35.02 -12.14
C LEU A 208 21.61 36.35 -12.47
N ILE A 209 20.46 36.69 -11.87
CA ILE A 209 19.82 38.00 -12.08
C ILE A 209 20.69 39.12 -11.51
N GLN A 210 21.32 38.94 -10.36
CA GLN A 210 22.26 39.92 -9.82
C GLN A 210 23.48 40.12 -10.74
N ASN A 211 24.08 39.04 -11.22
CA ASN A 211 25.19 39.10 -12.18
C ASN A 211 24.77 39.79 -13.48
N LEU A 212 23.57 39.48 -13.99
CA LEU A 212 22.94 40.15 -15.12
C LEU A 212 22.79 41.65 -14.88
N GLN A 213 22.25 42.06 -13.74
CA GLN A 213 22.09 43.46 -13.39
C GLN A 213 23.42 44.20 -13.28
N VAL A 214 24.46 43.57 -12.71
CA VAL A 214 25.81 44.14 -12.63
C VAL A 214 26.42 44.29 -14.03
N ALA A 215 26.27 43.30 -14.89
CA ALA A 215 26.75 43.36 -16.28
C ALA A 215 26.00 44.40 -17.13
N LEU A 216 24.69 44.54 -16.93
CA LEU A 216 23.89 45.58 -17.59
C LEU A 216 24.29 46.99 -17.12
N ARG A 217 24.67 47.16 -15.85
CA ARG A 217 25.19 48.41 -15.28
C ARG A 217 26.55 48.77 -15.85
N SER A 218 27.48 47.82 -15.95
CA SER A 218 28.83 48.09 -16.46
C SER A 218 28.83 48.52 -17.94
N GLN A 219 27.86 48.03 -18.73
CA GLN A 219 27.73 48.39 -20.15
C GLN A 219 26.68 49.47 -20.44
N ASN A 220 25.95 49.97 -19.44
CA ASN A 220 24.87 50.94 -19.59
C ASN A 220 23.75 50.54 -20.59
N ILE A 221 23.44 49.25 -20.68
CA ILE A 221 22.39 48.71 -21.55
C ILE A 221 21.11 48.47 -20.72
N LEU A 222 19.92 48.70 -21.30
CA LEU A 222 18.60 48.40 -20.72
C LEU A 222 18.39 48.94 -19.28
N LYS A 223 18.42 50.28 -19.10
CA LYS A 223 18.16 51.00 -17.84
C LYS A 223 17.01 50.45 -16.95
N PRO A 224 15.82 50.10 -17.47
CA PRO A 224 14.72 49.58 -16.63
C PRO A 224 15.02 48.23 -15.97
N LEU A 225 15.93 47.42 -16.52
CA LEU A 225 16.31 46.12 -15.95
C LEU A 225 17.43 46.22 -14.90
N GLN A 226 18.11 47.37 -14.79
CA GLN A 226 19.25 47.56 -13.89
C GLN A 226 18.86 47.66 -12.40
N PHE A 227 17.63 48.09 -12.12
CA PHE A 227 17.15 48.39 -10.76
C PHE A 227 15.78 47.77 -10.44
N CYS A 228 15.34 46.77 -11.21
CA CYS A 228 14.06 46.11 -10.95
C CYS A 228 14.18 44.99 -9.93
N SER A 229 13.05 44.66 -9.29
CA SER A 229 12.97 43.46 -8.46
C SER A 229 13.11 42.18 -9.31
N VAL A 230 13.58 41.11 -8.69
CA VAL A 230 13.84 39.81 -9.36
C VAL A 230 12.58 39.28 -10.07
N TYR A 231 11.39 39.53 -9.51
CA TYR A 231 10.12 39.08 -10.09
C TYR A 231 9.63 39.98 -11.25
N GLU A 232 9.92 41.29 -11.19
CA GLU A 232 9.60 42.24 -12.26
C GLU A 232 10.53 42.12 -13.46
N PHE A 233 11.78 41.69 -13.23
CA PHE A 233 12.79 41.47 -14.27
C PHE A 233 12.24 40.60 -15.42
N THR A 234 11.54 39.52 -15.06
CA THR A 234 10.99 38.53 -16.00
C THR A 234 9.82 39.05 -16.83
N LYS A 235 9.05 40.00 -16.28
CA LYS A 235 7.92 40.65 -16.96
C LYS A 235 8.42 41.68 -17.95
N LEU A 236 9.35 42.52 -17.50
CA LEU A 236 9.95 43.60 -18.30
C LEU A 236 10.80 43.07 -19.46
N LEU A 237 11.39 41.88 -19.33
CA LEU A 237 12.21 41.28 -20.39
C LEU A 237 11.43 40.95 -21.67
N LYS A 238 10.09 40.80 -21.61
CA LYS A 238 9.25 40.46 -22.77
C LYS A 238 9.12 41.60 -23.79
N ASP A 239 9.44 42.83 -23.40
CA ASP A 239 9.10 44.05 -24.17
C ASP A 239 10.27 44.62 -25.00
N PHE A 240 11.45 43.96 -25.02
CA PHE A 240 12.66 44.50 -25.65
C PHE A 240 13.03 43.86 -27.01
N ASN A 241 13.81 44.57 -27.83
CA ASN A 241 14.25 44.16 -29.18
C ASN A 241 15.27 43.00 -29.18
N LEU A 242 15.26 42.17 -30.24
CA LEU A 242 16.14 41.00 -30.44
C LEU A 242 17.65 41.30 -30.37
N SER A 243 18.12 42.47 -30.82
CA SER A 243 19.54 42.83 -30.80
C SER A 243 20.10 43.06 -29.39
N ALA A 244 19.28 43.64 -28.50
CA ALA A 244 19.64 43.81 -27.09
C ALA A 244 19.71 42.44 -26.36
N HIS A 245 18.90 41.47 -26.78
CA HIS A 245 18.94 40.10 -26.25
C HIS A 245 20.22 39.35 -26.64
N CYS A 246 20.76 39.55 -27.85
CA CYS A 246 22.03 38.93 -28.25
C CYS A 246 23.21 39.43 -27.41
N ASN A 247 23.32 40.74 -27.22
CA ASN A 247 24.38 41.31 -26.37
C ASN A 247 24.33 40.74 -24.95
N VAL A 248 23.13 40.57 -24.36
CA VAL A 248 22.98 40.03 -23.00
C VAL A 248 23.42 38.55 -22.91
N VAL A 249 23.14 37.73 -23.92
CA VAL A 249 23.59 36.32 -23.95
C VAL A 249 25.11 36.22 -24.11
N ASP A 250 25.70 37.06 -24.97
CA ASP A 250 27.14 37.06 -25.24
C ASP A 250 27.95 37.53 -24.02
N ILE A 251 27.44 38.50 -23.26
CA ILE A 251 28.08 39.01 -22.03
C ILE A 251 28.10 37.97 -20.91
N LEU A 252 27.05 37.16 -20.79
CA LEU A 252 26.98 36.16 -19.73
C LEU A 252 27.87 34.95 -19.96
N ALA A 253 28.44 34.79 -21.17
CA ALA A 253 29.18 33.59 -21.56
C ALA A 253 28.45 32.31 -21.09
N LEU A 254 27.11 32.27 -21.24
CA LEU A 254 26.32 31.07 -20.97
C LEU A 254 26.78 30.00 -21.96
N LYS A 255 27.82 29.25 -21.60
CA LYS A 255 28.34 28.14 -22.37
C LYS A 255 27.31 27.02 -22.32
N LEU A 256 26.26 27.12 -23.14
CA LEU A 256 25.37 26.01 -23.41
C LEU A 256 26.20 24.91 -24.06
N LYS A 257 26.57 23.91 -23.28
CA LYS A 257 27.38 22.80 -23.77
C LYS A 257 26.56 21.82 -24.62
N ALA A 258 25.24 21.73 -24.35
CA ALA A 258 24.36 20.74 -24.98
C ALA A 258 23.77 21.16 -26.34
N GLN A 259 23.60 22.46 -26.65
CA GLN A 259 23.07 22.95 -27.94
C GLN A 259 23.55 24.38 -28.26
N LYS A 260 24.16 24.58 -29.43
CA LYS A 260 24.68 25.90 -29.89
C LYS A 260 23.72 26.67 -30.83
N ASP A 261 22.68 26.02 -31.38
CA ASP A 261 21.94 26.54 -32.56
C ASP A 261 20.51 27.09 -32.28
N LYS A 262 20.21 27.60 -31.08
CA LYS A 262 18.87 28.13 -30.75
C LYS A 262 18.91 29.64 -30.49
N ALA A 263 17.79 30.32 -30.79
CA ALA A 263 17.67 31.76 -30.64
C ALA A 263 17.91 32.22 -29.19
N ASN A 264 18.82 33.18 -29.01
CA ASN A 264 19.23 33.80 -27.74
C ASN A 264 18.06 34.23 -26.83
N LEU A 265 16.92 34.60 -27.42
CA LEU A 265 15.71 34.99 -26.70
C LEU A 265 15.00 33.82 -25.98
N GLN A 266 15.05 32.61 -26.53
CA GLN A 266 14.47 31.41 -25.87
C GLN A 266 15.33 30.95 -24.69
N ILE A 267 16.65 31.10 -24.81
CA ILE A 267 17.61 30.80 -23.75
C ILE A 267 17.40 31.74 -22.56
N LEU A 268 17.30 33.05 -22.84
CA LEU A 268 17.01 34.05 -21.81
C LEU A 268 15.66 33.81 -21.13
N LYS A 269 14.61 33.46 -21.89
CA LYS A 269 13.29 33.14 -21.31
C LYS A 269 13.32 31.98 -20.30
N TYR A 270 14.23 31.03 -20.46
CA TYR A 270 14.36 29.93 -19.50
C TYR A 270 15.12 30.35 -18.25
N PHE A 271 16.31 30.93 -18.39
CA PHE A 271 17.12 31.36 -17.23
C PHE A 271 16.49 32.50 -16.42
N THR A 272 15.57 33.25 -17.04
CA THR A 272 14.78 34.31 -16.40
C THR A 272 13.39 33.84 -16.00
N ARG A 273 13.07 32.55 -16.09
CA ARG A 273 11.81 32.03 -15.57
C ARG A 273 11.87 31.99 -14.03
N PRO A 274 10.87 32.54 -13.31
CA PRO A 274 10.83 32.39 -11.87
C PRO A 274 10.66 30.90 -11.51
N PRO A 275 11.36 30.40 -10.48
CA PRO A 275 11.22 29.03 -10.02
C PRO A 275 9.79 28.76 -9.55
N GLN A 276 9.28 27.57 -9.85
CA GLN A 276 7.94 27.15 -9.42
C GLN A 276 7.85 27.05 -7.90
N SER A 277 6.76 27.55 -7.34
CA SER A 277 6.46 27.45 -5.91
C SER A 277 5.65 26.19 -5.59
N TYR A 278 5.76 25.71 -4.36
CA TYR A 278 4.98 24.56 -3.86
C TYR A 278 3.45 24.76 -3.98
N ASP A 279 2.98 26.01 -3.93
CA ASP A 279 1.56 26.36 -4.03
C ASP A 279 1.00 26.21 -5.46
N GLU A 280 1.86 26.33 -6.48
CA GLU A 280 1.51 26.18 -7.90
C GLU A 280 1.42 24.70 -8.34
N MET A 281 1.96 23.78 -7.55
CA MET A 281 1.99 22.33 -7.83
C MET A 281 0.63 21.64 -7.58
N GLY A 282 -0.43 22.37 -7.24
CA GLY A 282 -1.80 21.83 -7.29
C GLY A 282 -2.21 21.63 -8.75
N PRO A 283 -2.12 20.44 -9.33
CA PRO A 283 -2.13 20.32 -10.78
C PRO A 283 -3.55 20.55 -11.27
N ARG A 284 -3.70 21.28 -12.38
CA ARG A 284 -4.93 21.23 -13.17
C ARG A 284 -5.14 19.79 -13.60
N LEU A 285 -6.29 19.20 -13.26
CA LEU A 285 -6.59 17.80 -13.54
C LEU A 285 -6.45 17.44 -15.03
N PHE A 286 -6.55 18.45 -15.89
CA PHE A 286 -6.55 18.32 -17.35
C PHE A 286 -5.38 19.02 -18.05
N SER A 287 -4.28 19.32 -17.34
CA SER A 287 -3.05 19.74 -18.03
C SER A 287 -2.56 18.63 -18.97
N GLU A 288 -2.37 18.97 -20.26
CA GLU A 288 -2.04 18.04 -21.33
C GLU A 288 -0.89 17.08 -20.95
N ASP A 289 -1.13 15.82 -21.31
CA ASP A 289 -0.20 14.71 -21.48
C ASP A 289 0.59 14.21 -20.26
N LEU A 290 -0.02 13.25 -19.58
CA LEU A 290 0.67 12.12 -18.95
C LEU A 290 0.26 10.87 -19.72
N SER A 291 1.03 10.50 -20.74
CA SER A 291 1.05 9.15 -21.30
C SER A 291 1.96 8.26 -20.44
N GLY A 292 1.41 7.14 -19.98
CA GLY A 292 2.02 5.82 -19.67
C GLY A 292 3.26 5.69 -18.78
N THR A 293 4.22 6.63 -18.81
CA THR A 293 5.47 6.57 -18.07
C THR A 293 5.27 7.16 -16.68
N GLY A 294 4.71 6.35 -15.79
CA GLY A 294 4.44 6.72 -14.40
C GLY A 294 5.62 7.43 -13.72
N VAL A 295 5.31 8.32 -12.77
CA VAL A 295 6.31 8.83 -11.83
C VAL A 295 6.61 7.68 -10.87
N TRP A 296 7.75 7.02 -11.08
CA TRP A 296 8.16 5.91 -10.23
C TRP A 296 8.45 6.42 -8.82
N ILE A 297 7.87 5.74 -7.83
CA ILE A 297 8.34 5.83 -6.46
C ILE A 297 9.71 5.15 -6.48
N SER A 298 10.75 5.82 -5.99
CA SER A 298 12.12 5.31 -5.92
C SER A 298 12.66 5.50 -4.49
N PRO A 299 13.77 4.83 -4.10
CA PRO A 299 14.48 5.10 -2.86
C PRO A 299 14.64 6.61 -2.64
N SER A 300 14.29 7.08 -1.45
CA SER A 300 14.33 8.51 -1.12
C SER A 300 15.24 8.74 0.07
N ARG A 301 16.03 9.82 0.02
CA ARG A 301 16.90 10.22 1.14
C ARG A 301 16.11 10.53 2.41
N ASN A 302 15.10 11.38 2.30
CA ASN A 302 14.32 11.86 3.44
C ASN A 302 12.82 11.64 3.25
N MET A 303 12.09 11.74 4.37
CA MET A 303 10.64 11.58 4.41
C MET A 303 9.93 12.57 3.49
N PHE A 304 10.42 13.82 3.40
CA PHE A 304 9.76 14.86 2.60
C PHE A 304 9.79 14.55 1.09
N ILE A 305 10.94 14.14 0.56
CA ILE A 305 11.06 13.74 -0.84
C ILE A 305 10.15 12.53 -1.10
N HIS A 306 10.18 11.53 -0.22
CA HIS A 306 9.34 10.34 -0.37
C HIS A 306 7.83 10.66 -0.39
N ALA A 307 7.39 11.58 0.47
CA ALA A 307 6.00 12.06 0.48
C ALA A 307 5.58 12.69 -0.85
N LEU A 308 6.46 13.52 -1.44
CA LEU A 308 6.19 14.19 -2.71
C LEU A 308 6.18 13.20 -3.88
N LYS A 309 7.12 12.25 -3.92
CA LYS A 309 7.12 11.17 -4.93
C LYS A 309 5.84 10.35 -4.87
N SER A 310 5.44 9.92 -3.67
CA SER A 310 4.23 9.13 -3.45
C SER A 310 2.97 9.88 -3.85
N HIS A 311 2.85 11.17 -3.47
CA HIS A 311 1.75 12.02 -3.90
C HIS A 311 1.69 12.18 -5.42
N MET A 312 2.83 12.38 -6.09
CA MET A 312 2.88 12.52 -7.55
C MET A 312 2.48 11.25 -8.28
N HIS A 313 3.00 10.10 -7.84
CA HIS A 313 2.62 8.81 -8.41
C HIS A 313 1.10 8.60 -8.37
N GLU A 314 0.49 8.87 -7.22
CA GLU A 314 -0.95 8.66 -7.00
C GLU A 314 -1.81 9.73 -7.68
N PHE A 315 -1.30 10.96 -7.78
CA PHE A 315 -1.96 11.99 -8.56
C PHE A 315 -2.02 11.63 -10.06
N VAL A 316 -0.96 11.04 -10.61
CA VAL A 316 -0.93 10.57 -12.02
C VAL A 316 -1.93 9.43 -12.22
N GLN A 317 -2.03 8.50 -11.28
CA GLN A 317 -3.04 7.43 -11.30
C GLN A 317 -4.45 7.99 -11.23
N PHE A 318 -4.70 8.92 -10.31
CA PHE A 318 -5.99 9.60 -10.18
C PHE A 318 -6.39 10.32 -11.48
N GLN A 319 -5.47 10.98 -12.16
CA GLN A 319 -5.75 11.60 -13.46
C GLN A 319 -6.14 10.57 -14.53
N TYR A 320 -5.51 9.40 -14.53
CA TYR A 320 -5.86 8.30 -15.43
C TYR A 320 -7.25 7.75 -15.12
N ASP A 321 -7.58 7.57 -13.85
CA ASP A 321 -8.90 7.11 -13.41
C ASP A 321 -10.02 8.10 -13.77
N VAL A 322 -9.77 9.40 -13.61
CA VAL A 322 -10.69 10.46 -14.05
C VAL A 322 -10.85 10.44 -15.57
N LYS A 323 -9.76 10.26 -16.35
CA LYS A 323 -9.85 10.14 -17.82
C LYS A 323 -10.65 8.90 -18.26
N ASN A 324 -10.43 7.75 -17.61
CA ASN A 324 -11.18 6.53 -17.88
C ASN A 324 -12.67 6.72 -17.54
N PHE A 325 -12.96 7.33 -16.40
CA PHE A 325 -14.32 7.66 -15.99
C PHE A 325 -15.00 8.60 -17.01
N LEU A 326 -14.30 9.65 -17.46
CA LEU A 326 -14.81 10.55 -18.51
C LEU A 326 -15.05 9.83 -19.83
N SER A 327 -14.15 8.93 -20.25
CA SER A 327 -14.33 8.13 -21.47
C SER A 327 -15.56 7.21 -21.38
N ALA A 328 -15.78 6.60 -20.21
CA ALA A 328 -16.93 5.74 -19.95
C ALA A 328 -18.24 6.55 -19.93
N VAL A 329 -18.23 7.75 -19.36
CA VAL A 329 -19.38 8.67 -19.34
C VAL A 329 -19.67 9.19 -20.75
N ASN A 330 -18.65 9.61 -21.50
CA ASN A 330 -18.79 10.11 -22.88
C ASN A 330 -19.35 9.05 -23.84
N SER A 331 -18.97 7.78 -23.67
CA SER A 331 -19.52 6.67 -24.47
C SER A 331 -21.04 6.46 -24.32
N ARG A 332 -21.68 7.10 -23.33
CA ARG A 332 -23.13 7.04 -23.08
C ARG A 332 -23.92 8.15 -23.77
N PHE A 333 -23.25 9.12 -24.40
CA PHE A 333 -23.92 10.16 -25.18
C PHE A 333 -23.95 9.78 -26.66
N SER A 334 -25.09 9.92 -27.33
CA SER A 334 -25.21 9.73 -28.78
C SER A 334 -24.74 10.99 -29.53
N GLU A 335 -23.95 10.82 -30.59
CA GLU A 335 -23.44 11.91 -31.46
C GLU A 335 -24.48 12.48 -32.46
N ALA A 336 -25.77 12.24 -32.26
CA ALA A 336 -26.78 12.77 -33.18
C ALA A 336 -27.01 14.28 -32.96
N GLU A 337 -26.62 15.07 -33.96
CA GLU A 337 -26.91 16.50 -34.17
C GLU A 337 -26.52 17.48 -33.04
N ALA A 338 -25.28 18.00 -33.10
CA ALA A 338 -24.82 19.24 -32.45
C ALA A 338 -25.22 19.48 -30.98
N GLY A 339 -25.54 18.41 -30.24
CA GLY A 339 -25.92 18.43 -28.84
C GLY A 339 -25.60 17.08 -28.21
N LEU A 340 -24.91 17.10 -27.06
CA LEU A 340 -24.78 15.94 -26.19
C LEU A 340 -26.16 15.66 -25.56
N GLN A 341 -27.05 14.98 -26.28
CA GLN A 341 -28.26 14.41 -25.70
C GLN A 341 -27.96 12.98 -25.27
N GLY A 342 -27.91 12.79 -23.96
CA GLY A 342 -27.74 11.48 -23.33
C GLY A 342 -28.25 11.54 -21.91
N THR A 343 -29.05 10.54 -21.52
CA THR A 343 -29.58 10.39 -20.16
C THR A 343 -28.49 9.78 -19.27
N SER A 344 -27.45 10.56 -18.95
CA SER A 344 -26.50 10.20 -17.92
C SER A 344 -27.09 10.53 -16.55
N LYS A 345 -27.04 9.59 -15.61
CA LYS A 345 -27.36 9.79 -14.18
C LYS A 345 -26.51 10.91 -13.53
N TYR A 346 -25.44 11.35 -14.21
CA TYR A 346 -24.40 12.24 -13.69
C TYR A 346 -24.15 13.51 -14.53
N ALA A 347 -24.95 13.77 -15.57
CA ALA A 347 -24.83 14.98 -16.40
C ALA A 347 -26.15 15.33 -17.10
N THR A 348 -26.72 16.49 -16.79
CA THR A 348 -27.87 17.10 -17.50
C THR A 348 -27.37 18.21 -18.43
N SER A 349 -28.06 18.43 -19.55
CA SER A 349 -27.52 19.14 -20.72
C SER A 349 -27.60 20.67 -20.70
N HIS A 350 -28.21 21.30 -19.68
CA HIS A 350 -28.39 22.76 -19.65
C HIS A 350 -28.07 23.36 -18.27
N PHE A 351 -27.09 24.26 -18.22
CA PHE A 351 -26.77 25.09 -17.06
C PHE A 351 -26.42 26.49 -17.53
N THR A 352 -26.83 27.52 -16.77
CA THR A 352 -26.45 28.92 -17.01
C THR A 352 -25.47 29.36 -15.93
N LEU A 353 -24.31 29.88 -16.34
CA LEU A 353 -23.32 30.51 -15.47
C LEU A 353 -23.72 31.98 -15.26
N ASP A 354 -24.02 32.36 -14.02
CA ASP A 354 -24.20 33.78 -13.66
C ASP A 354 -22.96 34.27 -12.90
N LEU A 355 -22.44 35.42 -13.33
CA LEU A 355 -21.34 36.13 -12.69
C LEU A 355 -21.92 37.20 -11.78
N ASP A 356 -21.74 37.03 -10.46
CA ASP A 356 -22.16 38.05 -9.51
C ASP A 356 -20.98 39.02 -9.25
N GLU A 357 -21.01 40.18 -9.91
CA GLU A 357 -19.92 41.18 -9.92
C GLU A 357 -19.57 41.72 -8.52
N LYS A 358 -20.45 41.58 -7.54
CA LYS A 358 -20.28 42.13 -6.19
C LYS A 358 -19.49 41.24 -5.23
N LEU A 359 -19.42 39.93 -5.44
CA LEU A 359 -18.90 38.96 -4.47
C LEU A 359 -17.61 38.23 -4.89
N GLN A 360 -17.08 38.47 -6.10
CA GLN A 360 -15.92 37.74 -6.66
C GLN A 360 -16.10 36.21 -6.67
N PHE A 361 -17.35 35.71 -6.72
CA PHE A 361 -17.65 34.28 -6.86
C PHE A 361 -18.42 34.03 -8.16
N THR A 362 -18.16 32.88 -8.78
CA THR A 362 -18.91 32.39 -9.95
C THR A 362 -20.05 31.51 -9.44
N GLN A 363 -21.28 31.73 -9.90
CA GLN A 363 -22.44 30.94 -9.50
C GLN A 363 -22.94 30.10 -10.69
N LEU A 364 -23.14 28.80 -10.46
CA LEU A 364 -23.82 27.90 -11.41
C LEU A 364 -25.28 27.79 -11.00
N LYS A 365 -26.18 28.08 -11.94
CA LYS A 365 -27.64 27.94 -11.75
C LYS A 365 -28.13 26.60 -12.31
N ILE A 366 -28.86 25.84 -11.49
CA ILE A 366 -29.45 24.53 -11.85
C ILE A 366 -30.97 24.53 -11.58
N ASP A 367 -31.80 24.28 -12.60
CA ASP A 367 -33.26 24.18 -12.45
C ASP A 367 -33.70 22.76 -12.05
N ARG A 368 -34.46 22.62 -10.95
CA ARG A 368 -34.97 21.32 -10.42
C ARG A 368 -35.95 20.59 -11.35
N ASN A 369 -36.67 21.31 -12.22
CA ASN A 369 -37.68 20.74 -13.11
C ASN A 369 -37.07 19.88 -14.25
N GLU A 370 -35.80 20.08 -14.60
CA GLU A 370 -35.11 19.22 -15.58
C GLU A 370 -34.58 17.92 -14.96
N ILE A 371 -34.25 17.95 -13.65
CA ILE A 371 -33.74 16.79 -12.91
C ILE A 371 -34.85 15.76 -12.64
N THR A 372 -36.08 16.24 -12.40
CA THR A 372 -37.23 15.41 -11.99
C THR A 372 -37.86 14.56 -13.11
N LYS A 373 -37.55 14.81 -14.39
CA LYS A 373 -38.06 14.00 -15.51
C LYS A 373 -37.55 12.54 -15.53
N ASN A 374 -36.50 12.22 -14.76
CA ASN A 374 -35.84 10.90 -14.76
C ASN A 374 -36.16 10.01 -13.53
N ASN A 375 -37.25 10.29 -12.78
CA ASN A 375 -37.89 9.44 -11.75
C ASN A 375 -37.05 8.74 -10.67
N HIS A 376 -35.73 8.94 -10.59
CA HIS A 376 -34.89 8.40 -9.52
C HIS A 376 -33.84 9.43 -9.06
N LEU A 377 -33.88 9.75 -7.76
CA LEU A 377 -32.82 10.32 -6.90
C LEU A 377 -32.74 11.86 -6.78
N THR A 378 -33.50 12.39 -5.81
CA THR A 378 -33.30 13.73 -5.21
C THR A 378 -32.26 13.82 -4.07
N PRO A 379 -31.90 12.77 -3.28
CA PRO A 379 -31.04 12.98 -2.10
C PRO A 379 -29.54 13.13 -2.42
N GLU A 380 -29.07 12.71 -3.61
CA GLU A 380 -27.64 12.72 -3.96
C GLU A 380 -27.10 14.10 -4.39
N TRP A 381 -28.00 15.04 -4.73
CA TRP A 381 -27.69 16.41 -5.17
C TRP A 381 -27.60 17.43 -4.03
N CYS A 382 -28.19 17.15 -2.86
CA CYS A 382 -28.02 17.99 -1.66
C CYS A 382 -26.63 17.81 -1.01
N ASP A 383 -25.87 16.79 -1.43
CA ASP A 383 -24.58 16.36 -0.88
C ASP A 383 -23.38 16.87 -1.73
N LEU A 384 -23.57 17.96 -2.47
CA LEU A 384 -22.58 18.58 -3.38
C LEU A 384 -21.54 19.55 -2.75
N PRO A 385 -21.68 20.14 -1.54
CA PRO A 385 -20.66 21.08 -1.05
C PRO A 385 -19.32 20.37 -0.87
N GLY A 386 -18.25 20.95 -1.42
CA GLY A 386 -16.89 20.37 -1.41
C GLY A 386 -16.58 19.38 -2.54
N ARG A 387 -17.53 19.04 -3.41
CA ARG A 387 -17.27 18.15 -4.57
C ARG A 387 -16.60 18.88 -5.73
N LEU A 388 -15.83 18.14 -6.51
CA LEU A 388 -15.17 18.62 -7.72
C LEU A 388 -16.06 18.37 -8.95
N LEU A 389 -16.33 19.45 -9.68
CA LEU A 389 -17.07 19.47 -10.93
C LEU A 389 -16.09 19.56 -12.11
N ILE A 390 -16.39 18.83 -13.17
CA ILE A 390 -15.63 18.89 -14.42
C ILE A 390 -16.47 19.62 -15.47
N LEU A 391 -15.95 20.74 -15.95
CA LEU A 391 -16.54 21.54 -17.02
C LEU A 391 -15.78 21.28 -18.34
N SER A 392 -16.48 20.96 -19.41
CA SER A 392 -15.93 20.86 -20.77
C SER A 392 -16.14 22.16 -21.54
N LYS A 393 -15.08 22.70 -22.18
CA LYS A 393 -15.19 23.76 -23.20
C LYS A 393 -15.58 23.18 -24.56
N LYS A 394 -16.05 24.01 -25.48
CA LYS A 394 -16.39 23.62 -26.88
C LYS A 394 -15.24 22.91 -27.62
N ASN A 395 -13.99 23.15 -27.23
CA ASN A 395 -12.79 22.51 -27.79
C ASN A 395 -12.45 21.13 -27.18
N ARG A 396 -13.33 20.52 -26.36
CA ARG A 396 -13.08 19.29 -25.57
C ARG A 396 -11.98 19.42 -24.50
N GLU A 397 -11.51 20.63 -24.20
CA GLU A 397 -10.71 20.90 -23.01
C GLU A 397 -11.58 20.80 -21.76
N TYR A 398 -11.11 20.07 -20.75
CA TYR A 398 -11.80 19.95 -19.47
C TYR A 398 -11.16 20.88 -18.44
N THR A 399 -11.95 21.41 -17.51
CA THR A 399 -11.52 22.26 -16.41
C THR A 399 -12.17 21.78 -15.12
N ASP A 400 -11.42 21.79 -14.01
CA ASP A 400 -11.90 21.38 -12.72
C ASP A 400 -12.30 22.57 -11.83
N VAL A 401 -13.42 22.41 -11.13
CA VAL A 401 -14.07 23.47 -10.37
C VAL A 401 -14.56 22.93 -9.03
N HIS A 402 -14.29 23.65 -7.93
CA HIS A 402 -14.75 23.27 -6.58
C HIS A 402 -16.04 23.99 -6.20
N VAL A 403 -17.02 23.22 -5.72
CA VAL A 403 -18.24 23.76 -5.10
C VAL A 403 -17.94 24.14 -3.65
N ARG A 404 -18.14 25.40 -3.28
CA ARG A 404 -18.00 25.88 -1.89
C ARG A 404 -19.29 25.70 -1.11
N GLU A 405 -20.39 26.21 -1.63
CA GLU A 405 -21.69 26.18 -0.99
C GLU A 405 -22.79 25.94 -2.03
N VAL A 406 -23.86 25.31 -1.56
CA VAL A 406 -25.09 25.09 -2.33
C VAL A 406 -26.17 25.92 -1.66
N ILE A 407 -26.67 26.93 -2.34
CA ILE A 407 -27.77 27.77 -1.87
C ILE A 407 -29.04 27.30 -2.59
N GLU A 408 -30.05 26.91 -1.81
CA GLU A 408 -31.35 26.51 -2.36
C GLU A 408 -32.31 27.71 -2.34
N GLU A 409 -32.74 28.18 -3.51
CA GLU A 409 -33.79 29.20 -3.63
C GLU A 409 -34.92 28.68 -4.52
N GLY A 410 -36.01 28.23 -3.88
CA GLY A 410 -37.20 27.74 -4.56
C GLY A 410 -36.93 26.52 -5.45
N ASN A 411 -37.05 26.70 -6.76
CA ASN A 411 -36.88 25.64 -7.77
C ASN A 411 -35.50 25.63 -8.44
N VAL A 412 -34.57 26.43 -7.91
CA VAL A 412 -33.23 26.65 -8.45
C VAL A 412 -32.19 26.32 -7.38
N LEU A 413 -31.14 25.58 -7.76
CA LEU A 413 -29.94 25.38 -6.94
C LEU A 413 -28.84 26.30 -7.46
N TYR A 414 -28.30 27.15 -6.58
CA TYR A 414 -27.14 27.99 -6.86
C TYR A 414 -25.89 27.35 -6.26
N LEU A 415 -24.94 26.94 -7.10
CA LEU A 415 -23.64 26.43 -6.65
C LEU A 415 -22.60 27.54 -6.69
N GLN A 416 -22.05 27.92 -5.53
CA GLN A 416 -20.92 28.84 -5.47
C GLN A 416 -19.61 28.12 -5.79
N ILE A 417 -18.85 28.66 -6.73
CA ILE A 417 -17.59 28.07 -7.20
C ILE A 417 -16.39 28.88 -6.71
N SER A 418 -15.32 28.16 -6.30
CA SER A 418 -14.01 28.80 -6.12
C SER A 418 -13.28 28.93 -7.47
N SER A 419 -13.27 30.11 -8.06
CA SER A 419 -12.39 30.43 -9.20
C SER A 419 -11.49 31.62 -8.88
N ARG A 420 -10.24 31.59 -9.37
CA ARG A 420 -9.27 32.70 -9.29
C ARG A 420 -9.30 33.62 -10.52
N VAL A 421 -9.94 33.20 -11.63
CA VAL A 421 -10.02 33.98 -12.88
C VAL A 421 -11.41 33.79 -13.51
N PRO A 422 -12.26 34.83 -13.54
CA PRO A 422 -13.65 34.72 -14.05
C PRO A 422 -13.77 34.69 -15.58
N SER A 423 -12.77 35.16 -16.33
CA SER A 423 -12.85 35.34 -17.80
C SER A 423 -12.74 34.06 -18.64
N ASP A 424 -12.33 32.93 -18.07
CA ASP A 424 -12.03 31.70 -18.84
C ASP A 424 -13.23 30.75 -19.02
N PHE A 425 -14.38 31.04 -18.40
CA PHE A 425 -15.50 30.09 -18.26
C PHE A 425 -16.74 30.39 -19.12
N CYS A 426 -16.78 31.54 -19.80
CA CYS A 426 -17.80 31.82 -20.82
C CYS A 426 -17.69 30.73 -21.91
N ASP A 427 -18.78 29.98 -22.15
CA ASP A 427 -18.90 28.80 -23.06
C ASP A 427 -18.55 27.40 -22.52
N SER A 428 -18.48 27.20 -21.20
CA SER A 428 -18.26 25.86 -20.62
C SER A 428 -19.56 25.10 -20.28
N LYS A 429 -19.64 23.81 -20.63
CA LYS A 429 -20.74 22.88 -20.27
C LYS A 429 -20.30 21.98 -19.11
N LEU A 430 -21.19 21.65 -18.17
CA LEU A 430 -20.91 20.64 -17.14
C LEU A 430 -20.80 19.26 -17.79
N ALA A 431 -19.62 18.65 -17.73
CA ALA A 431 -19.36 17.35 -18.30
C ALA A 431 -19.71 16.21 -17.33
N CYS A 432 -19.32 16.33 -16.06
CA CYS A 432 -19.62 15.33 -15.05
C CYS A 432 -19.40 15.83 -13.62
N VAL A 433 -20.17 15.28 -12.67
CA VAL A 433 -19.87 15.30 -11.23
C VAL A 433 -19.03 14.06 -10.90
N LEU A 434 -17.91 14.22 -10.20
CA LEU A 434 -17.14 13.06 -9.73
C LEU A 434 -17.98 12.20 -8.78
N ASN A 435 -17.83 10.87 -8.87
CA ASN A 435 -18.46 9.96 -7.91
C ASN A 435 -17.85 10.16 -6.49
N ARG A 436 -18.49 9.58 -5.47
CA ARG A 436 -18.04 9.70 -4.06
C ARG A 436 -16.61 9.21 -3.85
N GLU A 437 -16.23 8.14 -4.54
CA GLU A 437 -14.91 7.52 -4.41
C GLU A 437 -13.78 8.39 -4.96
N LEU A 438 -13.94 8.93 -6.18
CA LEU A 438 -12.96 9.85 -6.77
C LEU A 438 -12.85 11.16 -5.98
N ASN A 439 -13.96 11.65 -5.42
CA ASN A 439 -13.93 12.81 -4.52
C ASN A 439 -13.13 12.51 -3.24
N PHE A 440 -13.32 11.34 -2.63
CA PHE A 440 -12.57 10.92 -1.45
C PHE A 440 -11.06 10.79 -1.75
N GLN A 441 -10.71 10.16 -2.88
CA GLN A 441 -9.32 10.08 -3.34
C GLN A 441 -8.70 11.47 -3.54
N TYR A 442 -9.44 12.39 -4.16
CA TYR A 442 -8.97 13.76 -4.33
C TYR A 442 -8.77 14.48 -2.99
N SER A 443 -9.71 14.35 -2.04
CA SER A 443 -9.56 14.95 -0.71
C SER A 443 -8.35 14.38 0.03
N ASN A 444 -8.10 13.08 -0.10
CA ASN A 444 -6.94 12.42 0.51
C ASN A 444 -5.62 12.88 -0.10
N LEU A 445 -5.56 13.03 -1.42
CA LEU A 445 -4.39 13.59 -2.12
C LEU A 445 -4.11 15.03 -1.65
N LYS A 446 -5.14 15.87 -1.61
CA LYS A 446 -5.04 17.25 -1.13
C LYS A 446 -4.58 17.29 0.33
N HIS A 447 -5.10 16.41 1.18
CA HIS A 447 -4.69 16.30 2.57
C HIS A 447 -3.23 15.87 2.69
N ALA A 448 -2.82 14.81 1.99
CA ALA A 448 -1.45 14.31 1.98
C ALA A 448 -0.45 15.40 1.57
N ARG A 449 -0.76 16.16 0.52
CA ARG A 449 0.05 17.31 0.09
C ARG A 449 0.16 18.37 1.17
N ASN A 450 -0.97 18.79 1.73
CA ASN A 450 -1.00 19.82 2.77
C ASN A 450 -0.27 19.35 4.04
N ASN A 451 -0.34 18.06 4.37
CA ASN A 451 0.37 17.47 5.50
C ASN A 451 1.90 17.52 5.28
N ALA A 452 2.36 17.11 4.10
CA ALA A 452 3.77 17.19 3.73
C ALA A 452 4.31 18.61 3.81
N LEU A 453 3.53 19.60 3.35
CA LEU A 453 3.93 21.01 3.41
C LEU A 453 4.00 21.53 4.85
N LYS A 454 3.06 21.15 5.72
CA LYS A 454 3.09 21.52 7.15
C LYS A 454 4.32 20.95 7.86
N HIS A 455 4.67 19.71 7.57
CA HIS A 455 5.78 19.01 8.22
C HIS A 455 7.13 19.14 7.49
N ARG A 456 7.22 19.99 6.45
CA ARG A 456 8.40 20.14 5.59
C ARG A 456 9.72 20.16 6.34
N LYS A 457 9.87 21.04 7.34
CA LYS A 457 11.14 21.19 8.10
C LYS A 457 11.52 19.93 8.89
N LYS A 458 10.53 19.24 9.47
CA LYS A 458 10.75 18.02 10.24
C LYS A 458 11.11 16.87 9.30
N TRP A 459 10.31 16.67 8.27
CA TRP A 459 10.47 15.57 7.31
C TRP A 459 11.68 15.71 6.39
N SER A 460 12.18 16.94 6.17
CA SER A 460 13.42 17.14 5.42
C SER A 460 14.65 16.76 6.23
N ALA A 461 14.59 16.89 7.57
CA ALA A 461 15.68 16.60 8.48
C ALA A 461 15.75 15.12 8.91
N THR A 462 14.65 14.38 8.74
CA THR A 462 14.56 12.94 9.06
C THR A 462 14.90 12.09 7.84
N ASP A 463 16.05 11.42 7.90
CA ASP A 463 16.44 10.41 6.91
C ASP A 463 15.51 9.21 6.96
N MET A 464 15.26 8.56 5.82
CA MET A 464 14.42 7.36 5.75
C MET A 464 15.00 6.20 6.58
N SER A 465 16.32 6.11 6.72
CA SER A 465 17.00 5.11 7.57
C SER A 465 16.78 5.34 9.06
N ARG A 466 16.53 6.59 9.48
CA ARG A 466 16.31 6.99 10.89
C ARG A 466 14.86 6.92 11.33
N LEU A 467 13.94 6.49 10.46
CA LEU A 467 12.55 6.23 10.82
C LEU A 467 12.42 5.18 11.93
N LEU A 468 13.44 4.35 12.12
CA LEU A 468 13.50 3.35 13.17
C LEU A 468 14.50 3.77 14.23
N THR A 469 14.05 3.82 15.47
CA THR A 469 14.93 4.03 16.61
C THR A 469 15.77 2.78 16.82
N THR A 470 17.10 2.94 16.84
CA THR A 470 18.02 1.88 17.25
C THR A 470 18.06 1.82 18.77
N ASN A 471 16.93 1.49 19.40
CA ASN A 471 16.97 1.11 20.81
C ASN A 471 17.68 -0.24 20.91
N GLU A 472 18.67 -0.32 21.79
CA GLU A 472 19.20 -1.61 22.20
C GLU A 472 18.03 -2.43 22.74
N LEU A 473 17.64 -3.49 22.03
CA LEU A 473 16.61 -4.40 22.50
C LEU A 473 16.95 -4.83 23.93
N SER A 474 15.91 -4.93 24.77
CA SER A 474 16.03 -5.40 26.14
C SER A 474 16.90 -6.66 26.16
N LYS A 475 17.88 -6.69 27.08
CA LYS A 475 18.87 -7.77 27.18
C LYS A 475 18.22 -9.16 27.30
N SER A 476 17.00 -9.18 27.87
CA SER A 476 16.12 -10.32 27.97
C SER A 476 14.78 -10.08 27.25
N LEU A 477 14.28 -11.09 26.53
CA LEU A 477 12.97 -11.11 25.87
C LEU A 477 12.07 -12.13 26.55
N LEU A 478 10.94 -11.68 27.08
CA LEU A 478 9.89 -12.52 27.62
C LEU A 478 9.01 -13.04 26.48
N ILE A 479 8.86 -14.36 26.40
CA ILE A 479 8.04 -15.05 25.42
C ILE A 479 7.10 -16.03 26.12
N SER A 480 5.83 -15.94 25.80
CA SER A 480 4.78 -16.83 26.31
C SER A 480 3.86 -17.28 25.16
N ASN A 481 3.24 -18.46 25.31
CA ASN A 481 2.34 -19.09 24.33
C ASN A 481 2.96 -19.33 22.95
N VAL A 482 4.27 -19.61 22.88
CA VAL A 482 4.97 -19.90 21.61
C VAL A 482 5.56 -21.32 21.59
N PHE A 483 6.30 -21.70 22.62
CA PHE A 483 7.05 -22.97 22.66
C PHE A 483 6.28 -24.07 23.38
N ARG A 484 6.27 -25.28 22.80
CA ARG A 484 5.71 -26.48 23.44
C ARG A 484 6.72 -27.15 24.36
N ASN A 485 7.95 -27.29 23.85
CA ASN A 485 9.02 -28.09 24.42
C ASN A 485 10.32 -27.29 24.50
N SER A 486 11.19 -27.64 25.45
CA SER A 486 12.53 -27.05 25.56
C SER A 486 13.39 -27.25 24.31
N THR A 487 13.15 -28.32 23.54
CA THR A 487 13.87 -28.62 22.30
C THR A 487 13.58 -27.62 21.18
N GLU A 488 12.36 -27.07 21.11
CA GLU A 488 12.01 -26.07 20.10
C GLU A 488 12.74 -24.74 20.34
N ILE A 489 13.07 -24.45 21.61
CA ILE A 489 13.86 -23.27 22.00
C ILE A 489 15.30 -23.47 21.52
N ASP A 490 15.88 -24.65 21.82
CA ASP A 490 17.24 -25.00 21.41
C ASP A 490 17.40 -25.00 19.88
N ASP A 491 16.40 -25.47 19.13
CA ASP A 491 16.37 -25.47 17.65
C ASP A 491 16.28 -24.06 17.04
N VAL A 492 15.66 -23.11 17.74
CA VAL A 492 15.56 -21.71 17.29
C VAL A 492 16.82 -20.93 17.62
N MET A 493 17.50 -21.26 18.72
CA MET A 493 18.75 -20.63 19.15
C MET A 493 19.97 -21.15 18.36
N ASN A 494 20.03 -22.44 18.03
CA ASN A 494 21.12 -23.05 17.26
C ASN A 494 20.94 -22.87 15.75
N ASN A 495 20.94 -21.63 15.25
CA ASN A 495 20.98 -21.35 13.81
C ASN A 495 22.43 -21.42 13.26
N SER A 496 23.07 -22.58 13.32
CA SER A 496 24.27 -22.87 12.53
C SER A 496 24.03 -24.10 11.68
N LEU A 497 24.07 -23.89 10.37
CA LEU A 497 24.24 -24.91 9.35
C LEU A 497 25.44 -25.80 9.73
N ASP A 498 25.20 -26.99 10.24
CA ASP A 498 26.00 -28.16 9.92
C ASP A 498 25.19 -29.43 10.16
N GLY A 499 24.99 -30.16 9.07
CA GLY A 499 24.36 -31.46 9.09
C GLY A 499 25.28 -32.48 9.73
N GLU A 500 25.22 -32.62 11.05
CA GLU A 500 25.57 -33.88 11.68
C GLU A 500 24.44 -34.35 12.60
N LYS A 501 23.92 -35.53 12.26
CA LYS A 501 22.98 -36.32 13.04
C LYS A 501 23.57 -36.61 14.43
N GLN A 502 23.43 -35.69 15.38
CA GLN A 502 23.70 -35.98 16.78
C GLN A 502 22.45 -36.56 17.45
N LYS A 503 22.45 -37.90 17.49
CA LYS A 503 21.69 -38.82 18.35
C LYS A 503 20.66 -38.15 19.28
N GLU A 504 19.39 -38.27 18.91
CA GLU A 504 18.23 -38.14 19.80
C GLU A 504 18.39 -39.05 21.02
N LYS A 505 18.97 -38.53 22.11
CA LYS A 505 18.73 -39.11 23.42
C LYS A 505 17.32 -38.71 23.81
N LYS A 506 16.41 -39.69 23.85
CA LYS A 506 15.04 -39.60 24.37
C LYS A 506 15.04 -38.97 25.78
N ARG A 507 15.09 -37.63 25.87
CA ARG A 507 14.73 -36.89 27.06
C ARG A 507 13.20 -36.88 27.13
N ARG A 508 12.63 -37.16 28.30
CA ARG A 508 11.18 -37.06 28.52
C ARG A 508 10.77 -35.63 28.21
N VAL A 509 9.97 -35.47 27.16
CA VAL A 509 9.42 -34.19 26.73
C VAL A 509 8.41 -33.75 27.79
N GLN A 510 8.75 -32.73 28.59
CA GLN A 510 7.82 -32.10 29.51
C GLN A 510 7.20 -30.90 28.79
N ASN A 511 5.87 -30.84 28.78
CA ASN A 511 5.13 -29.71 28.22
C ASN A 511 5.38 -28.48 29.10
N MET A 512 5.72 -27.36 28.47
CA MET A 512 5.92 -26.09 29.15
C MET A 512 4.57 -25.48 29.56
N THR A 513 4.46 -25.06 30.82
CA THR A 513 3.29 -24.37 31.38
C THR A 513 3.60 -22.93 31.81
N THR A 514 4.87 -22.52 31.69
CA THR A 514 5.41 -21.23 32.14
C THR A 514 5.93 -20.43 30.94
N ALA A 515 6.07 -19.11 31.10
CA ALA A 515 6.76 -18.26 30.12
C ALA A 515 8.27 -18.50 30.13
N VAL A 516 8.94 -18.07 29.07
CA VAL A 516 10.39 -18.21 28.85
C VAL A 516 11.01 -16.83 28.68
N SER A 517 12.08 -16.56 29.42
CA SER A 517 12.98 -15.44 29.13
C SER A 517 14.12 -15.91 28.25
N ILE A 518 14.36 -15.24 27.13
CA ILE A 518 15.43 -15.53 26.18
C ILE A 518 16.41 -14.36 26.14
N ASP A 519 17.68 -14.65 26.39
CA ASP A 519 18.77 -13.68 26.30
C ASP A 519 19.55 -13.94 25.01
N ALA A 520 19.20 -13.21 23.94
CA ALA A 520 19.75 -13.42 22.61
C ALA A 520 21.28 -13.17 22.52
N LYS A 521 21.86 -12.39 23.44
CA LYS A 521 23.31 -12.09 23.49
C LYS A 521 24.12 -13.19 24.18
N GLU A 522 23.56 -13.83 25.19
CA GLU A 522 24.24 -14.86 25.98
C GLU A 522 23.89 -16.28 25.51
N GLY A 523 22.85 -16.41 24.67
CA GLY A 523 22.40 -17.71 24.16
C GLY A 523 21.67 -18.55 25.22
N THR A 524 21.28 -17.96 26.33
CA THR A 524 20.68 -18.62 27.50
C THR A 524 19.17 -18.38 27.56
N TRP A 525 18.44 -19.32 28.15
CA TRP A 525 17.00 -19.17 28.43
C TRP A 525 16.63 -19.67 29.83
N SER A 526 15.62 -19.06 30.43
CA SER A 526 15.12 -19.40 31.78
C SER A 526 13.59 -19.41 31.85
N ASN A 527 13.05 -20.21 32.76
CA ASN A 527 11.59 -20.31 32.97
C ASN A 527 11.13 -19.28 33.99
N ILE A 528 10.00 -18.63 33.68
CA ILE A 528 9.35 -17.67 34.57
C ILE A 528 8.02 -18.23 35.03
N GLU A 529 7.98 -18.67 36.28
CA GLU A 529 6.82 -19.33 36.89
C GLU A 529 5.62 -18.39 37.12
N SER A 530 5.83 -17.08 37.09
CA SER A 530 4.78 -16.07 37.35
C SER A 530 3.77 -15.90 36.20
N ILE A 531 4.13 -16.29 34.97
CA ILE A 531 3.27 -16.11 33.79
C ILE A 531 2.91 -17.48 33.22
N ARG A 532 1.61 -17.79 33.23
CA ARG A 532 1.10 -19.05 32.68
C ARG A 532 1.12 -19.01 31.17
N SER A 533 1.62 -20.09 30.55
CA SER A 533 1.48 -20.32 29.13
C SER A 533 0.40 -21.37 28.84
N GLN A 534 -0.58 -21.00 28.01
CA GLN A 534 -1.63 -21.89 27.51
C GLN A 534 -1.68 -21.78 25.99
N LEU A 535 -1.02 -22.73 25.33
CA LEU A 535 -1.06 -22.84 23.87
C LEU A 535 -2.45 -23.28 23.41
N LYS A 536 -3.24 -22.34 22.88
CA LYS A 536 -4.53 -22.64 22.22
C LYS A 536 -4.35 -23.27 20.84
N LEU A 537 -3.25 -22.95 20.15
CA LEU A 537 -2.99 -23.35 18.77
C LEU A 537 -1.58 -23.90 18.62
N GLU A 538 -1.50 -24.93 17.79
CA GLU A 538 -0.28 -25.62 17.44
C GLU A 538 0.49 -24.85 16.35
N LEU A 539 1.58 -24.18 16.73
CA LEU A 539 2.44 -23.43 15.80
C LEU A 539 3.45 -24.34 15.09
N THR A 540 3.84 -23.96 13.87
CA THR A 540 4.92 -24.61 13.09
C THR A 540 6.29 -24.01 13.43
N SER A 541 7.37 -24.73 13.13
CA SER A 541 8.75 -24.24 13.35
C SER A 541 9.05 -22.92 12.60
N GLU A 542 8.56 -22.78 11.37
CA GLU A 542 8.66 -21.53 10.59
C GLU A 542 7.91 -20.37 11.27
N GLN A 543 6.71 -20.63 11.82
CA GLN A 543 5.92 -19.64 12.54
C GLN A 543 6.64 -19.20 13.82
N ILE A 544 7.20 -20.14 14.59
CA ILE A 544 7.96 -19.86 15.81
C ILE A 544 9.19 -19.00 15.49
N LYS A 545 10.00 -19.39 14.48
CA LYS A 545 11.16 -18.60 14.05
C LYS A 545 10.76 -17.17 13.65
N THR A 546 9.63 -17.02 12.97
CA THR A 546 9.09 -15.70 12.57
C THR A 546 8.68 -14.87 13.78
N ILE A 547 8.03 -15.47 14.79
CA ILE A 547 7.62 -14.78 16.02
C ILE A 547 8.86 -14.29 16.78
N VAL A 548 9.85 -15.16 17.00
CA VAL A 548 11.08 -14.82 17.71
C VAL A 548 11.85 -13.71 16.98
N ARG A 549 11.98 -13.80 15.65
CA ARG A 549 12.56 -12.74 14.84
C ARG A 549 11.78 -11.42 14.95
N GLY A 550 10.45 -11.49 14.98
CA GLY A 550 9.58 -10.33 15.16
C GLY A 550 9.70 -9.67 16.53
N LEU A 551 10.12 -10.41 17.56
CA LEU A 551 10.43 -9.86 18.88
C LEU A 551 11.84 -9.24 18.92
N GLN A 552 12.81 -9.88 18.27
CA GLN A 552 14.21 -9.44 18.24
C GLN A 552 14.51 -8.30 17.27
N GLN A 553 13.77 -8.12 16.18
CA GLN A 553 14.08 -7.10 15.16
C GLN A 553 13.09 -5.93 15.21
N ASN A 554 13.58 -4.72 14.93
CA ASN A 554 12.74 -3.51 14.87
C ASN A 554 11.88 -3.48 13.60
N ILE A 555 12.33 -4.10 12.51
CA ILE A 555 11.50 -4.38 11.33
C ILE A 555 11.28 -5.88 11.24
N CYS A 556 10.02 -6.28 11.10
CA CYS A 556 9.67 -7.68 10.86
C CYS A 556 8.77 -7.80 9.63
N LEU A 557 9.17 -8.65 8.69
CA LEU A 557 8.35 -9.03 7.55
C LEU A 557 7.76 -10.42 7.78
N VAL A 558 6.44 -10.51 7.93
CA VAL A 558 5.74 -11.80 8.01
C VAL A 558 5.28 -12.18 6.60
N ASN A 559 6.11 -12.96 5.93
CA ASN A 559 5.86 -13.43 4.57
C ASN A 559 5.18 -14.80 4.55
N GLY A 560 4.15 -14.97 3.72
CA GLY A 560 3.52 -16.27 3.51
C GLY A 560 2.46 -16.25 2.44
N ASN A 561 1.95 -17.41 2.06
CA ASN A 561 0.79 -17.48 1.15
C ASN A 561 -0.52 -17.24 1.92
N VAL A 562 -1.63 -17.09 1.20
CA VAL A 562 -2.95 -16.98 1.84
C VAL A 562 -3.30 -18.28 2.55
N GLY A 563 -3.62 -18.22 3.85
CA GLY A 563 -4.02 -19.37 4.66
C GLY A 563 -2.92 -20.00 5.53
N THR A 564 -1.75 -19.37 5.64
CA THR A 564 -0.60 -19.90 6.39
C THR A 564 -0.53 -19.48 7.87
N GLY A 565 -1.59 -18.85 8.39
CA GLY A 565 -1.62 -18.38 9.78
C GLY A 565 -0.89 -17.06 10.04
N LYS A 566 -0.79 -16.15 9.05
CA LYS A 566 -0.15 -14.83 9.28
C LYS A 566 -0.76 -14.05 10.43
N SER A 567 -2.09 -14.05 10.54
CA SER A 567 -2.81 -13.35 11.60
C SER A 567 -2.56 -13.97 12.98
N THR A 568 -2.34 -15.29 13.07
CA THR A 568 -2.03 -15.96 14.35
C THR A 568 -0.60 -15.66 14.79
N VAL A 569 0.36 -15.67 13.84
CA VAL A 569 1.74 -15.21 14.07
C VAL A 569 1.75 -13.75 14.54
N LEU A 570 1.00 -12.89 13.86
CA LEU A 570 0.93 -11.47 14.19
C LEU A 570 0.33 -11.22 15.57
N ALA A 571 -0.80 -11.86 15.91
CA ALA A 571 -1.41 -11.75 17.23
C ALA A 571 -0.43 -12.21 18.34
N SER A 572 0.31 -13.30 18.09
CA SER A 572 1.33 -13.80 19.02
C SER A 572 2.49 -12.81 19.21
N ILE A 573 2.92 -12.13 18.14
CA ILE A 573 3.94 -11.07 18.24
C ILE A 573 3.40 -9.89 19.03
N LEU A 574 2.17 -9.43 18.75
CA LEU A 574 1.54 -8.31 19.45
C LEU A 574 1.38 -8.56 20.94
N ASP A 575 0.89 -9.74 21.31
CA ASP A 575 0.76 -10.19 22.70
C ASP A 575 2.11 -10.16 23.42
N ASN A 576 3.16 -10.72 22.82
CA ASN A 576 4.48 -10.75 23.43
C ASN A 576 5.17 -9.38 23.44
N VAL A 577 4.93 -8.51 22.47
CA VAL A 577 5.40 -7.11 22.50
C VAL A 577 4.74 -6.36 23.66
N PHE A 578 3.43 -6.55 23.86
CA PHE A 578 2.71 -5.96 24.99
C PHE A 578 3.25 -6.47 26.33
N LEU A 579 3.47 -7.79 26.47
CA LEU A 579 4.03 -8.37 27.70
C LEU A 579 5.43 -7.82 28.02
N ASN A 580 6.31 -7.75 27.03
CA ASN A 580 7.64 -7.18 27.21
C ASN A 580 7.57 -5.72 27.66
N ALA A 581 6.69 -4.92 27.06
CA ALA A 581 6.50 -3.55 27.48
C ALA A 581 5.94 -3.43 28.90
N TYR A 582 4.98 -4.29 29.25
CA TYR A 582 4.35 -4.32 30.56
C TYR A 582 5.35 -4.61 31.68
N TYR A 583 6.12 -5.70 31.57
CA TYR A 583 7.07 -6.11 32.62
C TYR A 583 8.34 -5.25 32.66
N HIS A 584 8.75 -4.66 31.53
CA HIS A 584 9.88 -3.73 31.50
C HIS A 584 9.46 -2.27 31.76
N SER A 585 8.20 -2.00 32.13
CA SER A 585 7.67 -0.67 32.46
C SER A 585 7.79 0.40 31.35
N PHE A 586 7.77 -0.04 30.09
CA PHE A 586 7.76 0.87 28.94
C PHE A 586 6.34 1.14 28.47
N LYS A 587 5.99 2.41 28.22
CA LYS A 587 4.73 2.74 27.55
C LYS A 587 4.81 2.29 26.10
N CYS A 588 4.09 1.22 25.75
CA CYS A 588 4.04 0.70 24.38
C CYS A 588 2.63 0.85 23.82
N ARG A 589 2.48 1.74 22.83
CA ARG A 589 1.23 1.89 22.06
C ARG A 589 1.45 1.43 20.64
N THR A 590 0.53 0.60 20.16
CA THR A 590 0.62 -0.04 18.84
C THR A 590 -0.59 0.32 17.98
N ILE A 591 -0.35 0.77 16.75
CA ILE A 591 -1.39 0.92 15.73
C ILE A 591 -1.32 -0.28 14.78
N VAL A 592 -2.45 -0.93 14.57
CA VAL A 592 -2.64 -1.98 13.58
C VAL A 592 -3.56 -1.47 12.48
N ILE A 593 -3.03 -1.36 11.27
CA ILE A 593 -3.79 -0.99 10.09
C ILE A 593 -4.07 -2.24 9.28
N CYS A 594 -5.35 -2.57 9.13
CA CYS A 594 -5.83 -3.73 8.41
C CYS A 594 -6.42 -3.35 7.05
N ASP A 595 -6.45 -4.33 6.16
CA ASP A 595 -7.11 -4.25 4.86
C ASP A 595 -8.64 -4.26 4.97
N THR A 596 -9.22 -5.07 5.88
CA THR A 596 -10.69 -5.23 6.02
C THR A 596 -11.17 -5.26 7.48
N ASP A 597 -12.46 -4.99 7.71
CA ASP A 597 -13.06 -5.12 9.05
C ASP A 597 -13.01 -6.58 9.56
N GLU A 598 -13.11 -7.56 8.64
CA GLU A 598 -13.00 -8.97 9.00
C GLU A 598 -11.62 -9.31 9.57
N THR A 599 -10.55 -8.73 9.01
CA THR A 599 -9.20 -8.91 9.54
C THR A 599 -9.00 -8.22 10.88
N CYS A 600 -9.61 -7.05 11.10
CA CYS A 600 -9.62 -6.40 12.42
C CYS A 600 -10.23 -7.32 13.48
N GLN A 601 -11.42 -7.86 13.19
CA GLN A 601 -12.12 -8.77 14.10
C GLN A 601 -11.36 -10.08 14.34
N LYS A 602 -10.75 -10.64 13.29
CA LYS A 602 -9.90 -11.84 13.41
C LYS A 602 -8.71 -11.60 14.31
N ILE A 603 -7.99 -10.49 14.15
CA ILE A 603 -6.84 -10.17 15.01
C ILE A 603 -7.31 -9.97 16.45
N ASN A 604 -8.37 -9.19 16.66
CA ASN A 604 -8.93 -8.95 18.00
C ASN A 604 -9.35 -10.27 18.70
N GLY A 605 -9.95 -11.21 17.97
CA GLY A 605 -10.35 -12.51 18.53
C GLY A 605 -9.19 -13.48 18.80
N LEU A 606 -7.99 -13.24 18.25
CA LEU A 606 -6.81 -14.09 18.43
C LEU A 606 -5.89 -13.64 19.58
N LEU A 607 -6.01 -12.40 20.04
CA LEU A 607 -5.23 -11.86 21.17
C LEU A 607 -5.60 -12.57 22.47
N GLN A 608 -4.60 -12.80 23.32
CA GLN A 608 -4.77 -13.55 24.58
C GLN A 608 -4.29 -12.76 25.79
N PHE A 609 -3.20 -12.01 25.67
CA PHE A 609 -2.59 -11.29 26.78
C PHE A 609 -2.97 -9.82 26.82
N VAL A 610 -3.13 -9.19 25.64
CA VAL A 610 -3.63 -7.82 25.59
C VAL A 610 -5.08 -7.82 26.12
N PRO A 611 -5.39 -7.07 27.18
CA PRO A 611 -6.72 -7.08 27.74
C PRO A 611 -7.71 -6.50 26.72
N SER A 612 -8.87 -7.15 26.57
CA SER A 612 -9.93 -6.66 25.67
C SER A 612 -10.44 -5.25 26.05
N SER A 613 -10.10 -4.79 27.25
CA SER A 613 -10.30 -3.42 27.73
C SER A 613 -9.30 -2.40 27.18
N SER A 614 -8.12 -2.78 26.71
CA SER A 614 -7.16 -1.82 26.12
C SER A 614 -7.14 -1.83 24.59
N VAL A 615 -7.79 -2.81 23.97
CA VAL A 615 -7.94 -2.92 22.51
C VAL A 615 -9.14 -2.10 22.05
N ILE A 616 -8.92 -1.20 21.10
CA ILE A 616 -9.98 -0.45 20.44
C ILE A 616 -10.00 -0.81 18.95
N CYS A 617 -11.08 -1.47 18.52
CA CYS A 617 -11.42 -1.60 17.11
C CYS A 617 -12.19 -0.34 16.71
N TRP A 618 -11.53 0.55 15.98
CA TRP A 618 -12.16 1.79 15.56
C TRP A 618 -13.28 1.51 14.57
N SER A 619 -14.41 2.17 14.74
CA SER A 619 -15.52 2.10 13.81
C SER A 619 -16.15 3.49 13.66
N LYS A 620 -17.04 3.66 12.70
CA LYS A 620 -17.74 4.94 12.50
C LYS A 620 -18.65 5.28 13.69
N ASP A 621 -19.15 4.26 14.39
CA ASP A 621 -20.02 4.39 15.56
C ASP A 621 -19.26 3.88 16.81
N LEU A 622 -18.59 4.81 17.51
CA LEU A 622 -17.82 4.48 18.72
C LEU A 622 -18.69 4.38 19.98
N GLU A 623 -19.89 4.93 19.96
CA GLU A 623 -20.84 4.95 21.08
C GLU A 623 -21.13 3.57 21.70
N PRO A 624 -21.44 2.50 20.94
CA PRO A 624 -21.71 1.19 21.54
C PRO A 624 -20.49 0.61 22.26
N LEU A 625 -19.29 0.81 21.70
CA LEU A 625 -18.04 0.34 22.30
C LEU A 625 -17.72 1.13 23.58
N LEU A 626 -17.93 2.44 23.56
CA LEU A 626 -17.75 3.30 24.72
C LEU A 626 -18.74 2.97 25.84
N ASN A 627 -20.01 2.73 25.51
CA ASN A 627 -21.01 2.35 26.50
C ASN A 627 -20.67 1.01 27.15
N ALA A 628 -20.24 0.01 26.36
CA ALA A 628 -19.76 -1.26 26.90
C ALA A 628 -18.55 -1.06 27.85
N LYS A 629 -17.64 -0.14 27.55
CA LYS A 629 -16.52 0.20 28.43
C LYS A 629 -16.94 0.93 29.69
N LEU A 630 -17.92 1.82 29.61
CA LEU A 630 -18.47 2.48 30.80
C LEU A 630 -19.12 1.47 31.74
N ASP A 631 -19.83 0.48 31.21
CA ASP A 631 -20.44 -0.58 32.02
C ASP A 631 -19.38 -1.53 32.61
N GLU A 632 -18.32 -1.83 31.87
CA GLU A 632 -17.15 -2.56 32.37
C GLU A 632 -16.50 -1.81 33.54
N VAL A 633 -16.24 -0.51 33.41
CA VAL A 633 -15.66 0.31 34.49
C VAL A 633 -16.55 0.33 35.74
N LYS A 634 -17.88 0.42 35.59
CA LYS A 634 -18.81 0.33 36.72
C LYS A 634 -18.70 -1.02 37.43
N SER A 635 -18.58 -2.12 36.68
CA SER A 635 -18.41 -3.46 37.26
C SER A 635 -17.10 -3.59 38.04
N LEU A 636 -16.02 -2.97 37.57
CA LEU A 636 -14.73 -2.92 38.26
C LEU A 636 -14.81 -2.10 39.55
N LEU A 637 -15.49 -0.95 39.54
CA LEU A 637 -15.69 -0.14 40.74
C LEU A 637 -16.51 -0.87 41.81
N LEU A 638 -17.53 -1.65 41.40
CA LEU A 638 -18.25 -2.54 42.32
C LEU A 638 -17.33 -3.61 42.91
N ARG A 639 -16.45 -4.21 42.09
CA ARG A 639 -15.47 -5.19 42.56
C ARG A 639 -14.47 -4.59 43.56
N VAL A 640 -14.03 -3.35 43.35
CA VAL A 640 -13.19 -2.62 44.32
C VAL A 640 -13.94 -2.42 45.65
N GLN A 641 -15.24 -2.12 45.59
CA GLN A 641 -16.07 -1.99 46.80
C GLN A 641 -16.19 -3.31 47.56
N GLU A 642 -16.36 -4.44 46.85
CA GLU A 642 -16.33 -5.77 47.48
C GLU A 642 -15.01 -6.02 48.21
N ILE A 643 -13.87 -5.71 47.57
CA ILE A 643 -12.54 -5.84 48.18
C ILE A 643 -12.43 -4.97 49.43
N ALA A 644 -12.88 -3.71 49.38
CA ALA A 644 -12.87 -2.81 50.55
C ALA A 644 -13.70 -3.37 51.72
N ILE A 645 -14.88 -3.92 51.45
CA ILE A 645 -15.75 -4.55 52.46
C ILE A 645 -15.06 -5.79 53.06
N THR A 646 -14.45 -6.64 52.24
CA THR A 646 -13.73 -7.84 52.75
C THR A 646 -12.54 -7.48 53.63
N LEU A 647 -11.85 -6.38 53.34
CA LEU A 647 -10.75 -5.86 54.16
C LEU A 647 -11.23 -5.08 55.41
N GLY A 648 -12.54 -4.89 55.59
CA GLY A 648 -13.10 -4.15 56.71
C GLY A 648 -12.83 -2.65 56.68
N ILE A 649 -12.55 -2.08 55.50
CA ILE A 649 -12.24 -0.65 55.34
C ILE A 649 -13.54 0.14 55.14
N PRO A 650 -13.87 1.11 56.02
CA PRO A 650 -15.10 1.89 55.90
C PRO A 650 -14.98 2.94 54.79
N GLY A 651 -15.95 3.00 53.89
CA GLY A 651 -16.01 3.99 52.81
C GLY A 651 -16.80 3.48 51.61
N ASP A 652 -17.34 4.41 50.81
CA ASP A 652 -17.93 4.10 49.50
C ASP A 652 -16.94 4.48 48.39
N HIS A 653 -16.29 3.46 47.85
CA HIS A 653 -15.29 3.54 46.78
C HIS A 653 -15.89 3.15 45.41
N SER A 654 -17.20 2.93 45.33
CA SER A 654 -17.89 2.53 44.09
C SER A 654 -18.24 3.70 43.16
N THR A 655 -18.15 4.94 43.67
CA THR A 655 -18.72 6.13 43.01
C THR A 655 -17.81 6.80 41.99
N THR A 656 -16.50 6.85 42.22
CA THR A 656 -15.54 7.50 41.32
C THR A 656 -14.23 6.71 41.22
N ILE A 657 -13.58 6.81 40.05
CA ILE A 657 -12.24 6.23 39.82
C ILE A 657 -11.21 6.81 40.81
N GLU A 658 -11.31 8.10 41.12
CA GLU A 658 -10.42 8.76 42.08
C GLU A 658 -10.54 8.18 43.50
N ALA A 659 -11.76 7.86 43.94
CA ALA A 659 -11.99 7.23 45.24
C ALA A 659 -11.39 5.80 45.29
N ALA A 660 -11.48 5.05 44.19
CA ALA A 660 -10.84 3.75 44.05
C ALA A 660 -9.31 3.84 44.03
N GLN A 661 -8.74 4.83 43.33
CA GLN A 661 -7.29 5.07 43.33
C GLN A 661 -6.77 5.49 44.71
N TYR A 662 -7.53 6.34 45.42
CA TYR A 662 -7.20 6.71 46.80
C TYR A 662 -7.18 5.48 47.71
N PHE A 663 -8.17 4.60 47.58
CA PHE A 663 -8.22 3.32 48.28
C PHE A 663 -6.97 2.46 48.00
N PHE A 664 -6.58 2.33 46.73
CA PHE A 664 -5.38 1.59 46.34
C PHE A 664 -4.11 2.18 46.95
N GLN A 665 -3.90 3.49 46.82
CA GLN A 665 -2.66 4.14 47.24
C GLN A 665 -2.48 4.16 48.76
N HIS A 666 -3.54 4.40 49.53
CA HIS A 666 -3.45 4.62 50.97
C HIS A 666 -3.72 3.38 51.83
N PHE A 667 -4.50 2.42 51.34
CA PHE A 667 -4.87 1.24 52.14
C PHE A 667 -4.28 -0.04 51.55
N LEU A 668 -4.47 -0.29 50.26
CA LEU A 668 -4.13 -1.59 49.68
C LEU A 668 -2.64 -1.74 49.36
N LYS A 669 -2.00 -0.69 48.81
CA LYS A 669 -0.57 -0.70 48.46
C LYS A 669 0.35 -0.85 49.69
N PRO A 670 0.15 -0.15 50.82
CA PRO A 670 0.95 -0.37 52.04
C PRO A 670 0.82 -1.80 52.56
N VAL A 671 -0.40 -2.35 52.58
CA VAL A 671 -0.64 -3.75 53.00
C VAL A 671 0.13 -4.73 52.11
N LEU A 672 0.07 -4.58 50.78
CA LEU A 672 0.85 -5.44 49.86
C LEU A 672 2.37 -5.28 50.05
N GLN A 673 2.85 -4.07 50.33
CA GLN A 673 4.27 -3.82 50.59
C GLN A 673 4.75 -4.49 51.88
N GLU A 674 3.97 -4.38 52.95
CA GLU A 674 4.23 -5.09 54.22
C GLU A 674 4.27 -6.61 54.00
N TYR A 675 3.31 -7.18 53.27
CA TYR A 675 3.30 -8.61 52.97
C TYR A 675 4.48 -9.06 52.11
N SER A 676 4.84 -8.31 51.07
CA SER A 676 5.98 -8.67 50.20
C SER A 676 7.32 -8.71 50.95
N ALA A 677 7.51 -7.84 51.94
CA ALA A 677 8.67 -7.86 52.83
C ALA A 677 8.71 -9.11 53.73
N VAL A 678 7.54 -9.56 54.20
CA VAL A 678 7.39 -10.72 55.10
C VAL A 678 7.59 -12.06 54.37
N THR A 679 7.19 -12.19 53.10
CA THR A 679 7.31 -13.44 52.31
C THR A 679 8.74 -13.94 52.08
N SER A 680 9.77 -13.12 52.29
CA SER A 680 11.18 -13.55 52.18
C SER A 680 11.64 -14.44 53.35
N LEU A 681 10.90 -14.43 54.46
CA LEU A 681 11.18 -15.18 55.69
C LEU A 681 9.99 -16.10 55.96
N GLN A 682 10.14 -17.40 55.70
CA GLN A 682 9.13 -18.46 55.88
C GLN A 682 8.22 -18.26 57.11
N ALA A 683 7.10 -17.55 56.94
CA ALA A 683 6.10 -17.31 57.96
C ALA A 683 4.69 -17.38 57.36
N ASP A 684 3.80 -18.02 58.11
CA ASP A 684 2.39 -18.31 57.88
C ASP A 684 1.68 -17.59 56.72
N LEU A 685 1.68 -18.24 55.55
CA LEU A 685 0.84 -17.93 54.38
C LEU A 685 -0.68 -17.94 54.68
N SER A 686 -1.10 -18.26 55.90
CA SER A 686 -2.51 -18.32 56.33
C SER A 686 -3.12 -16.96 56.71
N LYS A 687 -2.32 -15.89 56.75
CA LYS A 687 -2.80 -14.54 57.14
C LYS A 687 -3.06 -13.58 55.99
N PHE A 688 -2.91 -14.00 54.72
CA PHE A 688 -3.17 -13.09 53.60
C PHE A 688 -4.66 -12.72 53.55
N PRO A 689 -5.04 -11.45 53.76
CA PRO A 689 -6.44 -11.04 53.93
C PRO A 689 -7.31 -11.30 52.69
N LEU A 690 -6.67 -11.38 51.53
CA LEU A 690 -7.34 -11.47 50.23
C LEU A 690 -7.50 -12.91 49.73
N LEU A 691 -7.04 -13.92 50.48
CA LEU A 691 -7.24 -15.35 50.12
C LEU A 691 -8.71 -15.78 50.26
N GLU A 692 -9.51 -15.09 51.07
CA GLU A 692 -10.94 -15.38 51.27
C GLU A 692 -11.81 -15.02 50.05
N LEU A 693 -11.26 -14.29 49.07
CA LEU A 693 -11.98 -13.83 47.87
C LEU A 693 -12.15 -14.91 46.77
N GLN A 694 -11.41 -16.02 46.81
CA GLN A 694 -11.52 -17.10 45.82
C GLN A 694 -12.16 -18.35 46.41
N SER A 695 -13.40 -18.63 46.00
CA SER A 695 -14.03 -19.94 46.24
C SER A 695 -13.39 -21.00 45.34
N SER A 696 -12.60 -21.89 45.95
CA SER A 696 -12.19 -23.21 45.45
C SER A 696 -11.43 -23.28 44.11
N SER A 697 -10.11 -23.48 44.18
CA SER A 697 -9.40 -24.40 43.28
C SER A 697 -8.11 -24.91 43.92
N ALA A 698 -7.76 -26.17 43.65
CA ALA A 698 -6.64 -26.89 44.26
C ALA A 698 -5.28 -26.52 43.62
N ALA A 699 -4.87 -25.25 43.75
CA ALA A 699 -3.53 -24.78 43.41
C ALA A 699 -2.70 -24.51 44.67
N SER A 700 -1.37 -24.42 44.57
CA SER A 700 -0.53 -24.06 45.72
C SER A 700 -0.89 -22.65 46.20
N ARG A 701 -0.89 -22.41 47.52
CA ARG A 701 -1.32 -21.13 48.12
C ARG A 701 -0.53 -19.92 47.60
N GLU A 702 0.72 -20.12 47.22
CA GLU A 702 1.58 -19.11 46.58
C GLU A 702 1.07 -18.70 45.19
N GLN A 703 0.58 -19.66 44.40
CA GLN A 703 -0.05 -19.39 43.10
C GLN A 703 -1.36 -18.63 43.26
N SER A 704 -2.16 -18.96 44.29
CA SER A 704 -3.40 -18.22 44.58
C SER A 704 -3.13 -16.77 44.99
N ILE A 705 -2.08 -16.51 45.78
CA ILE A 705 -1.69 -15.13 46.15
C ILE A 705 -1.22 -14.35 44.91
N ALA A 706 -0.41 -14.98 44.05
CA ALA A 706 0.03 -14.38 42.80
C ALA A 706 -1.17 -14.04 41.89
N ASP A 707 -2.11 -14.97 41.73
CA ASP A 707 -3.32 -14.80 40.91
C ASP A 707 -4.18 -13.63 41.44
N VAL A 708 -4.42 -13.56 42.75
CA VAL A 708 -5.20 -12.47 43.37
C VAL A 708 -4.47 -11.12 43.28
N SER A 709 -3.16 -11.09 43.47
CA SER A 709 -2.37 -9.87 43.31
C SER A 709 -2.38 -9.34 41.87
N CYS A 710 -2.36 -10.26 40.89
CA CYS A 710 -2.48 -9.92 39.48
C CYS A 710 -3.89 -9.40 39.16
N GLU A 711 -4.94 -10.04 39.67
CA GLU A 711 -6.34 -9.56 39.53
C GLU A 711 -6.46 -8.11 40.03
N ILE A 712 -5.96 -7.82 41.24
CA ILE A 712 -6.04 -6.47 41.81
C ILE A 712 -5.24 -5.46 41.00
N ALA A 713 -4.02 -5.80 40.57
CA ALA A 713 -3.20 -4.93 39.72
C ALA A 713 -3.94 -4.61 38.40
N THR A 714 -4.52 -5.61 37.75
CA THR A 714 -5.26 -5.42 36.49
C THR A 714 -6.48 -4.51 36.65
N ILE A 715 -7.22 -4.63 37.76
CA ILE A 715 -8.39 -3.78 38.05
C ILE A 715 -7.96 -2.31 38.14
N PHE A 716 -6.95 -2.00 38.98
CA PHE A 716 -6.55 -0.61 39.20
C PHE A 716 -5.89 0.02 37.97
N GLU A 717 -5.13 -0.75 37.20
CA GLU A 717 -4.58 -0.28 35.92
C GLU A 717 -5.67 0.04 34.90
N GLN A 718 -6.72 -0.79 34.80
CA GLN A 718 -7.84 -0.52 33.91
C GLN A 718 -8.60 0.74 34.33
N LEU A 719 -8.81 0.93 35.63
CA LEU A 719 -9.43 2.15 36.17
C LEU A 719 -8.60 3.40 35.87
N GLU A 720 -7.27 3.35 36.05
CA GLU A 720 -6.38 4.47 35.72
C GLU A 720 -6.38 4.80 34.22
N LYS A 721 -6.33 3.80 33.35
CA LYS A 721 -6.34 4.00 31.89
C LYS A 721 -7.63 4.68 31.41
N TRP A 722 -8.77 4.29 31.96
CA TRP A 722 -10.08 4.77 31.52
C TRP A 722 -10.57 6.02 32.25
N GLN A 723 -9.75 6.63 33.12
CA GLN A 723 -10.06 7.89 33.79
C GLN A 723 -10.39 9.02 32.80
N SER A 724 -9.75 9.03 31.63
CA SER A 724 -9.96 10.05 30.59
C SER A 724 -11.39 10.07 30.03
N LEU A 725 -12.14 8.97 30.10
CA LEU A 725 -13.53 8.90 29.63
C LEU A 725 -14.49 9.72 30.49
N PHE A 726 -14.17 9.90 31.78
CA PHE A 726 -15.02 10.61 32.73
C PHE A 726 -14.72 12.12 32.76
N LEU A 727 -13.68 12.57 32.05
CA LEU A 727 -13.35 13.98 31.89
C LEU A 727 -14.23 14.63 30.80
N PRO A 728 -14.60 15.91 30.96
CA PRO A 728 -15.37 16.63 29.93
C PRO A 728 -14.54 16.79 28.65
N GLY A 729 -15.03 16.23 27.54
CA GLY A 729 -14.33 16.28 26.25
C GLY A 729 -14.99 15.40 25.18
N SER A 730 -14.36 15.29 24.02
CA SER A 730 -14.81 14.35 22.99
C SER A 730 -14.47 12.92 23.42
N SER A 731 -15.50 12.08 23.56
CA SER A 731 -15.37 10.67 23.94
C SER A 731 -14.44 9.89 23.00
N ALA A 732 -14.41 10.25 21.71
CA ALA A 732 -13.50 9.70 20.72
C ALA A 732 -12.02 9.99 21.02
N LYS A 733 -11.70 11.17 21.57
CA LYS A 733 -10.33 11.53 21.95
C LYS A 733 -9.90 10.82 23.23
N ALA A 734 -10.80 10.71 24.20
CA ALA A 734 -10.55 9.95 25.42
C ALA A 734 -10.24 8.47 25.12
N ALA A 735 -11.05 7.84 24.25
CA ALA A 735 -10.81 6.48 23.76
C ALA A 735 -9.46 6.35 23.02
N TRP A 736 -9.13 7.32 22.18
CA TRP A 736 -7.86 7.36 21.47
C TRP A 736 -6.66 7.45 22.41
N GLU A 737 -6.76 8.25 23.47
CA GLU A 737 -5.66 8.46 24.42
C GLU A 737 -5.54 7.32 25.44
N SER A 738 -6.60 6.55 25.71
CA SER A 738 -6.59 5.44 26.67
C SER A 738 -6.16 4.09 26.07
N CYS A 739 -6.09 3.96 24.74
CA CYS A 739 -5.78 2.70 24.08
C CYS A 739 -4.29 2.32 24.09
N ASP A 740 -4.02 1.02 24.31
CA ASP A 740 -2.68 0.43 24.13
C ASP A 740 -2.53 -0.18 22.72
N LEU A 741 -3.63 -0.75 22.20
CA LEU A 741 -3.70 -1.32 20.86
C LEU A 741 -4.89 -0.74 20.10
N LEU A 742 -4.60 -0.02 19.02
CA LEU A 742 -5.61 0.53 18.13
C LEU A 742 -5.66 -0.26 16.84
N ILE A 743 -6.83 -0.80 16.49
CA ILE A 743 -7.04 -1.56 15.25
C ILE A 743 -7.99 -0.75 14.34
N LEU A 744 -7.52 -0.46 13.13
CA LEU A 744 -8.20 0.38 12.13
C LEU A 744 -8.23 -0.32 10.78
N THR A 745 -9.24 -0.06 9.96
CA THR A 745 -9.16 -0.37 8.52
C THR A 745 -8.53 0.76 7.73
N LYS A 746 -7.96 0.46 6.57
CA LYS A 746 -7.36 1.46 5.69
C LYS A 746 -8.33 2.58 5.26
N ALA A 747 -9.62 2.27 5.07
CA ALA A 747 -10.63 3.26 4.74
C ALA A 747 -10.90 4.22 5.91
N GLN A 748 -11.04 3.66 7.12
CA GLN A 748 -11.20 4.44 8.34
C GLN A 748 -9.96 5.28 8.66
N PHE A 749 -8.77 4.76 8.37
CA PHE A 749 -7.52 5.47 8.58
C PHE A 749 -7.46 6.77 7.76
N GLY A 750 -7.91 6.75 6.51
CA GLY A 750 -8.07 7.95 5.69
C GLY A 750 -9.03 8.97 6.32
N ASP A 751 -10.20 8.53 6.79
CA ASP A 751 -11.18 9.39 7.47
C ASP A 751 -10.61 10.01 8.75
N VAL A 752 -9.86 9.22 9.53
CA VAL A 752 -9.24 9.67 10.78
C VAL A 752 -8.16 10.71 10.51
N LEU A 753 -7.34 10.54 9.47
CA LEU A 753 -6.33 11.54 9.09
C LEU A 753 -6.95 12.88 8.66
N LEU A 754 -8.15 12.87 8.07
CA LEU A 754 -8.86 14.10 7.71
C LEU A 754 -9.40 14.86 8.95
N LYS A 755 -9.71 14.14 10.03
CA LYS A 755 -10.17 14.70 11.31
C LYS A 755 -8.96 15.15 12.14
N LYS A 756 -8.71 16.46 12.18
CA LYS A 756 -7.50 17.09 12.76
C LYS A 756 -7.33 16.98 14.29
N ASP A 757 -8.23 16.29 14.99
CA ASP A 757 -8.37 16.41 16.46
C ASP A 757 -7.57 15.35 17.25
N LEU A 758 -6.95 14.38 16.58
CA LEU A 758 -6.33 13.20 17.21
C LEU A 758 -4.79 13.25 17.17
N ASN A 759 -4.15 13.06 18.33
CA ASN A 759 -2.70 13.05 18.44
C ASN A 759 -2.12 11.68 18.07
N MET A 760 -1.60 11.62 16.85
CA MET A 760 -1.00 10.45 16.22
C MET A 760 0.41 10.11 16.72
N ALA A 761 1.13 11.10 17.28
CA ALA A 761 2.53 10.94 17.67
C ALA A 761 2.74 10.11 18.96
N SER A 762 1.67 9.67 19.62
CA SER A 762 1.76 8.88 20.86
C SER A 762 2.07 7.39 20.62
N PHE A 763 1.95 6.92 19.38
CA PHE A 763 2.17 5.53 19.03
C PHE A 763 3.64 5.26 18.66
N GLN A 764 4.18 4.16 19.18
CA GLN A 764 5.57 3.78 19.01
C GLN A 764 5.75 2.59 18.07
N ASN A 765 4.71 1.76 17.90
CA ASN A 765 4.75 0.58 17.05
C ASN A 765 3.69 0.67 15.94
N LEU A 766 4.10 0.31 14.73
CA LEU A 766 3.22 0.27 13.55
C LEU A 766 3.12 -1.16 13.04
N VAL A 767 1.89 -1.58 12.74
CA VAL A 767 1.62 -2.85 12.08
C VAL A 767 0.76 -2.62 10.86
N ILE A 768 1.22 -3.10 9.70
CA ILE A 768 0.47 -3.06 8.43
C ILE A 768 0.13 -4.49 8.02
N CYS A 769 -1.17 -4.81 8.00
CA CYS A 769 -1.65 -6.14 7.65
C CYS A 769 -1.89 -6.26 6.14
N ASN A 770 -1.41 -7.34 5.52
CA ASN A 770 -1.55 -7.60 4.08
C ASN A 770 -1.19 -6.39 3.19
N ALA A 771 0.01 -5.84 3.37
CA ALA A 771 0.49 -4.64 2.66
C ALA A 771 0.42 -4.74 1.12
N SER A 772 0.32 -5.95 0.55
CA SER A 772 0.08 -6.18 -0.87
C SER A 772 -1.23 -5.59 -1.42
N TYR A 773 -2.23 -5.35 -0.55
CA TYR A 773 -3.53 -4.75 -0.93
C TYR A 773 -3.62 -3.24 -0.64
N PHE A 774 -2.52 -2.63 -0.23
CA PHE A 774 -2.44 -1.21 0.07
C PHE A 774 -1.88 -0.44 -1.13
N GLN A 775 -2.43 0.75 -1.35
CA GLN A 775 -1.85 1.68 -2.31
C GLN A 775 -0.59 2.33 -1.71
N PRO A 776 0.41 2.72 -2.53
CA PRO A 776 1.63 3.32 -2.02
C PRO A 776 1.41 4.54 -1.12
N LEU A 777 0.43 5.41 -1.44
CA LEU A 777 0.09 6.54 -0.58
C LEU A 777 -0.47 6.12 0.77
N GLU A 778 -1.27 5.05 0.83
CA GLU A 778 -1.86 4.53 2.08
C GLU A 778 -0.74 4.05 3.02
N ILE A 779 0.24 3.31 2.48
CA ILE A 779 1.41 2.84 3.24
C ILE A 779 2.25 4.03 3.72
N TRP A 780 2.49 5.00 2.84
CA TRP A 780 3.25 6.19 3.22
C TRP A 780 2.56 7.00 4.30
N GLN A 781 1.24 7.21 4.17
CA GLN A 781 0.46 7.92 5.18
C GLN A 781 0.60 7.25 6.55
N ALA A 782 0.54 5.92 6.61
CA ALA A 782 0.78 5.16 7.84
C ALA A 782 2.18 5.37 8.43
N LEU A 783 3.22 5.31 7.59
CA LEU A 783 4.60 5.53 8.04
C LEU A 783 4.85 6.97 8.50
N SER A 784 4.19 7.95 7.88
CA SER A 784 4.38 9.39 8.14
C SER A 784 3.73 9.90 9.43
N VAL A 785 2.94 9.06 10.12
CA VAL A 785 2.25 9.36 11.38
C VAL A 785 3.25 9.75 12.48
N SER A 786 4.39 9.07 12.54
CA SER A 786 5.49 9.38 13.46
C SER A 786 6.81 9.45 12.70
N THR A 787 7.79 10.14 13.28
CA THR A 787 9.14 10.24 12.72
C THR A 787 10.08 9.18 13.28
N GLU A 788 9.67 8.50 14.35
CA GLU A 788 10.49 7.59 15.15
C GLU A 788 9.63 6.39 15.59
N TRP A 789 9.64 5.32 14.79
CA TRP A 789 9.04 4.05 15.16
C TRP A 789 10.04 3.22 15.97
N GLN A 790 9.57 2.55 17.02
CA GLN A 790 10.36 1.53 17.73
C GLN A 790 10.29 0.20 17.00
N LYS A 791 9.09 -0.19 16.55
CA LYS A 791 8.88 -1.43 15.81
C LYS A 791 7.89 -1.25 14.66
N ILE A 792 8.24 -1.79 13.49
CA ILE A 792 7.40 -1.85 12.30
C ILE A 792 7.23 -3.31 11.89
N ILE A 793 5.99 -3.79 11.86
CA ILE A 793 5.65 -5.14 11.42
C ILE A 793 4.81 -5.06 10.16
N ILE A 794 5.25 -5.73 9.11
CA ILE A 794 4.57 -5.73 7.81
C ILE A 794 4.25 -7.18 7.48
N THR A 795 2.97 -7.46 7.20
CA THR A 795 2.53 -8.79 6.78
C THR A 795 2.04 -8.75 5.33
N GLY A 796 2.27 -9.81 4.56
CA GLY A 796 1.89 -9.83 3.14
C GLY A 796 2.26 -11.14 2.45
N ASP A 797 1.78 -11.32 1.22
CA ASP A 797 2.24 -12.38 0.32
C ASP A 797 3.22 -11.75 -0.66
N PHE A 798 4.51 -11.80 -0.32
CA PHE A 798 5.60 -11.23 -1.10
C PHE A 798 6.27 -12.26 -2.01
N VAL A 799 5.76 -13.50 -2.02
CA VAL A 799 6.26 -14.57 -2.89
C VAL A 799 5.61 -14.48 -4.25
N ASN A 800 4.29 -14.29 -4.28
CA ASN A 800 3.50 -14.25 -5.50
C ASN A 800 3.10 -12.81 -5.91
N GLY A 801 3.64 -11.80 -5.24
CA GLY A 801 3.29 -10.40 -5.45
C GLY A 801 4.50 -9.49 -5.20
N PRO A 802 4.63 -8.38 -5.94
CA PRO A 802 5.73 -7.45 -5.73
C PRO A 802 5.63 -6.83 -4.33
N ILE A 803 6.78 -6.71 -3.65
CA ILE A 803 6.87 -5.95 -2.40
C ILE A 803 6.47 -4.50 -2.71
N PRO A 804 5.55 -3.89 -1.94
CA PRO A 804 5.16 -2.50 -2.15
C PRO A 804 6.40 -1.61 -2.15
N PHE A 805 6.49 -0.72 -3.13
CA PHE A 805 7.72 0.04 -3.39
C PHE A 805 8.19 0.87 -2.17
N VAL A 806 7.24 1.43 -1.41
CA VAL A 806 7.51 2.17 -0.16
C VAL A 806 8.20 1.29 0.88
N VAL A 807 7.89 -0.01 0.89
CA VAL A 807 8.42 -1.01 1.83
C VAL A 807 9.75 -1.58 1.37
N GLN A 808 10.04 -1.60 0.06
CA GLN A 808 11.29 -2.15 -0.49
C GLN A 808 12.54 -1.52 0.14
N GLN A 809 12.49 -0.25 0.53
CA GLN A 809 13.60 0.46 1.19
C GLN A 809 13.96 -0.09 2.58
N PHE A 810 13.04 -0.83 3.22
CA PHE A 810 13.21 -1.37 4.56
C PHE A 810 13.41 -2.89 4.57
N VAL A 811 13.25 -3.55 3.43
CA VAL A 811 13.29 -5.02 3.34
C VAL A 811 14.64 -5.45 2.80
N ASN A 812 15.43 -6.11 3.65
CA ASN A 812 16.67 -6.74 3.24
C ASN A 812 16.41 -8.14 2.65
N ALA A 813 17.29 -8.62 1.77
CA ALA A 813 17.22 -9.99 1.22
C ALA A 813 17.09 -11.08 2.30
N ASP A 814 17.79 -10.93 3.44
CA ASP A 814 17.73 -11.86 4.58
C ASP A 814 16.35 -11.90 5.26
N MET A 815 15.53 -10.85 5.11
CA MET A 815 14.16 -10.81 5.66
C MET A 815 13.17 -11.62 4.85
N LEU A 816 13.45 -11.84 3.56
CA LEU A 816 12.55 -12.59 2.66
C LEU A 816 12.76 -14.10 2.74
N GLN A 817 13.87 -14.57 3.31
CA GLN A 817 14.21 -15.99 3.42
C GLN A 817 13.24 -16.79 4.30
N LEU A 818 12.66 -16.18 5.34
CA LEU A 818 11.67 -16.84 6.19
C LEU A 818 10.28 -16.71 5.56
N GLN A 819 9.80 -17.82 4.99
CA GLN A 819 8.47 -17.91 4.41
C GLN A 819 7.62 -18.91 5.20
N LEU A 820 6.37 -18.55 5.46
CA LEU A 820 5.36 -19.49 5.94
C LEU A 820 4.85 -20.32 4.76
N THR A 821 5.16 -21.62 4.74
CA THR A 821 4.86 -22.53 3.63
C THR A 821 3.54 -23.27 3.82
N TRP A 822 3.24 -23.70 5.05
CA TRP A 822 2.10 -24.57 5.34
C TRP A 822 0.76 -23.82 5.36
N ALA A 823 -0.17 -24.20 4.49
CA ALA A 823 -1.51 -23.62 4.43
C ALA A 823 -2.56 -24.54 5.08
N PHE A 824 -3.33 -24.02 6.03
CA PHE A 824 -4.26 -24.81 6.85
C PHE A 824 -5.72 -24.82 6.31
N ASP A 825 -6.07 -23.82 5.50
CA ASP A 825 -7.46 -23.46 5.19
C ASP A 825 -7.87 -23.70 3.73
N THR A 826 -6.96 -24.12 2.87
CA THR A 826 -7.16 -24.27 1.41
C THR A 826 -7.13 -25.74 1.02
N THR A 827 -8.04 -26.15 0.14
CA THR A 827 -7.97 -27.47 -0.50
C THR A 827 -6.75 -27.60 -1.41
N ALA A 828 -6.22 -28.82 -1.50
CA ALA A 828 -4.99 -29.12 -2.23
C ALA A 828 -5.10 -28.82 -3.73
N GLU A 829 -6.26 -29.01 -4.36
CA GLU A 829 -6.48 -28.67 -5.78
C GLU A 829 -6.46 -27.16 -6.05
N ILE A 830 -6.89 -26.35 -5.09
CA ILE A 830 -6.83 -24.88 -5.21
C ILE A 830 -5.39 -24.41 -4.99
N LEU A 831 -4.65 -25.08 -4.10
CA LEU A 831 -3.22 -24.82 -3.87
C LEU A 831 -2.37 -25.23 -5.06
N SER A 832 -2.68 -26.32 -5.75
CA SER A 832 -1.91 -26.78 -6.91
C SER A 832 -1.90 -25.76 -8.05
N ALA A 833 -2.93 -24.90 -8.14
CA ALA A 833 -2.96 -23.77 -9.07
C ALA A 833 -1.92 -22.67 -8.76
N ARG A 834 -1.40 -22.61 -7.53
CA ARG A 834 -0.36 -21.64 -7.12
C ARG A 834 1.02 -22.27 -7.03
N SER A 835 1.09 -23.49 -6.49
CA SER A 835 2.31 -24.24 -6.26
C SER A 835 2.17 -25.63 -6.87
N PRO A 836 2.77 -25.89 -8.05
CA PRO A 836 2.58 -27.15 -8.78
C PRO A 836 3.13 -28.39 -8.04
N HIS A 837 3.91 -28.19 -6.98
CA HIS A 837 4.48 -29.25 -6.15
C HIS A 837 3.48 -29.91 -5.19
N ILE A 838 2.33 -29.28 -4.91
CA ILE A 838 1.30 -29.82 -4.02
C ILE A 838 0.30 -30.61 -4.86
N GLN A 839 0.16 -31.92 -4.60
CA GLN A 839 -0.81 -32.79 -5.26
C GLN A 839 -1.79 -33.35 -4.23
N GLY A 840 -3.10 -33.13 -4.45
CA GLY A 840 -4.16 -33.68 -3.63
C GLY A 840 -5.54 -33.30 -4.17
N CYS A 841 -6.52 -34.19 -3.99
CA CYS A 841 -7.91 -34.00 -4.41
C CYS A 841 -8.81 -34.02 -3.17
N ASP A 842 -9.28 -32.86 -2.72
CA ASP A 842 -10.17 -32.81 -1.56
C ASP A 842 -11.63 -32.86 -2.03
N PRO A 843 -12.44 -33.81 -1.55
CA PRO A 843 -13.81 -33.92 -1.99
C PRO A 843 -14.68 -32.78 -1.44
N VAL A 844 -15.32 -32.03 -2.32
CA VAL A 844 -16.29 -30.98 -1.96
C VAL A 844 -17.72 -31.54 -2.07
N PRO A 845 -18.62 -31.31 -1.08
CA PRO A 845 -20.01 -31.75 -1.17
C PRO A 845 -20.73 -31.17 -2.39
N GLY A 846 -21.35 -32.02 -3.21
CA GLY A 846 -22.18 -31.60 -4.35
C GLY A 846 -21.40 -31.11 -5.58
N LEU A 847 -20.07 -31.18 -5.58
CA LEU A 847 -19.18 -30.84 -6.70
C LEU A 847 -18.18 -31.98 -6.93
N TRP A 848 -17.84 -32.24 -8.19
CA TRP A 848 -16.86 -33.28 -8.52
C TRP A 848 -15.43 -32.86 -8.16
N LYS A 849 -14.99 -31.72 -8.71
CA LYS A 849 -13.69 -31.06 -8.40
C LYS A 849 -13.90 -29.78 -7.60
N SER A 850 -12.90 -29.43 -6.80
CA SER A 850 -12.84 -28.18 -6.02
C SER A 850 -12.64 -26.96 -6.92
N LEU A 851 -11.80 -27.11 -7.94
CA LEU A 851 -11.50 -26.10 -8.95
C LEU A 851 -12.13 -26.54 -10.28
N GLN A 852 -13.03 -25.72 -10.84
CA GLN A 852 -13.65 -25.99 -12.15
C GLN A 852 -13.63 -24.74 -13.01
N LEU A 853 -13.15 -24.89 -14.25
CA LEU A 853 -13.25 -23.87 -15.29
C LEU A 853 -14.45 -24.23 -16.17
N ILE A 854 -15.55 -23.49 -16.03
CA ILE A 854 -16.81 -23.79 -16.68
C ILE A 854 -16.92 -22.94 -17.94
N LYS A 855 -17.31 -23.56 -19.07
CA LYS A 855 -17.60 -22.83 -20.30
C LYS A 855 -18.75 -21.84 -20.10
N SER A 856 -18.51 -20.55 -20.32
CA SER A 856 -19.56 -19.53 -20.22
C SER A 856 -20.55 -19.61 -21.38
N PRO A 857 -21.87 -19.50 -21.12
CA PRO A 857 -22.88 -19.35 -22.16
C PRO A 857 -22.95 -17.89 -22.66
N GLY A 858 -23.42 -17.70 -23.89
CA GLY A 858 -23.74 -16.38 -24.45
C GLY A 858 -22.58 -15.62 -25.10
N GLU A 859 -22.92 -14.52 -25.78
CA GLU A 859 -21.99 -13.60 -26.40
C GLU A 859 -21.74 -12.37 -25.50
N VAL A 860 -20.52 -11.84 -25.56
CA VAL A 860 -20.11 -10.68 -24.76
C VAL A 860 -20.46 -9.38 -25.50
N LEU A 861 -21.38 -8.60 -24.95
CA LEU A 861 -21.77 -7.29 -25.45
C LEU A 861 -21.27 -6.20 -24.50
N LYS A 862 -20.36 -5.33 -24.97
CA LYS A 862 -19.80 -4.21 -24.18
C LYS A 862 -19.25 -4.63 -22.80
N ASN A 863 -18.48 -5.72 -22.74
CA ASN A 863 -17.89 -6.27 -21.50
C ASN A 863 -18.92 -6.75 -20.45
N VAL A 864 -20.13 -7.11 -20.91
CA VAL A 864 -21.20 -7.70 -20.11
C VAL A 864 -21.72 -8.94 -20.83
N ASN A 865 -21.96 -10.00 -20.07
CA ASN A 865 -22.59 -11.22 -20.55
C ASN A 865 -23.77 -11.58 -19.64
N TRP A 866 -24.99 -11.40 -20.16
CA TRP A 866 -26.24 -11.64 -19.42
C TRP A 866 -26.50 -13.13 -19.18
N ASP A 867 -26.19 -13.99 -20.15
CA ASP A 867 -26.37 -15.44 -20.00
C ASP A 867 -25.43 -16.01 -18.92
N GLU A 868 -24.20 -15.49 -18.86
CA GLU A 868 -23.24 -15.82 -17.80
C GLU A 868 -23.69 -15.30 -16.43
N ALA A 869 -24.33 -14.12 -16.39
CA ALA A 869 -24.91 -13.58 -15.16
C ALA A 869 -26.08 -14.45 -14.66
N GLU A 870 -26.99 -14.86 -15.54
CA GLU A 870 -28.09 -15.79 -15.22
C GLU A 870 -27.50 -17.14 -14.74
N TYR A 871 -26.46 -17.64 -15.39
CA TYR A 871 -25.77 -18.87 -14.98
C TYR A 871 -25.19 -18.78 -13.57
N CYS A 872 -24.53 -17.68 -13.20
CA CYS A 872 -24.02 -17.45 -11.85
C CYS A 872 -25.12 -17.56 -10.78
N VAL A 873 -26.28 -16.94 -11.04
CA VAL A 873 -27.42 -16.92 -10.11
C VAL A 873 -27.98 -18.33 -9.90
N PHE A 874 -28.14 -19.11 -10.98
CA PHE A 874 -28.61 -20.49 -10.85
C PHE A 874 -27.56 -21.43 -10.25
N LEU A 875 -26.27 -21.18 -10.47
CA LEU A 875 -25.18 -21.93 -9.82
C LEU A 875 -25.20 -21.69 -8.31
N TYR A 876 -25.40 -20.43 -7.89
CA TYR A 876 -25.64 -20.08 -6.49
C TYR A 876 -26.88 -20.79 -5.93
N ALA A 877 -28.00 -20.77 -6.67
CA ALA A 877 -29.23 -21.45 -6.27
C ALA A 877 -29.00 -22.96 -6.08
N TYR A 878 -28.26 -23.60 -6.99
CA TYR A 878 -27.89 -25.00 -6.89
C TYR A 878 -27.14 -25.29 -5.57
N LEU A 879 -26.10 -24.53 -5.25
CA LEU A 879 -25.33 -24.72 -4.01
C LEU A 879 -26.18 -24.53 -2.74
N ARG A 880 -27.13 -23.58 -2.74
CA ARG A 880 -28.09 -23.39 -1.64
C ARG A 880 -29.07 -24.57 -1.51
N LEU A 881 -29.43 -25.21 -2.62
CA LEU A 881 -30.27 -26.41 -2.64
C LEU A 881 -29.51 -27.66 -2.16
N VAL A 882 -28.20 -27.75 -2.42
CA VAL A 882 -27.31 -28.78 -1.84
C VAL A 882 -27.20 -28.64 -0.32
N GLY A 883 -27.38 -27.42 0.21
CA GLY A 883 -27.44 -27.16 1.66
C GLY A 883 -26.35 -26.21 2.19
N TYR A 884 -25.50 -25.64 1.33
CA TYR A 884 -24.51 -24.66 1.76
C TYR A 884 -25.17 -23.41 2.36
N PRO A 885 -24.65 -22.85 3.47
CA PRO A 885 -25.18 -21.61 4.04
C PRO A 885 -24.94 -20.41 3.13
N TRP A 886 -25.79 -19.38 3.21
CA TRP A 886 -25.72 -18.21 2.32
C TRP A 886 -24.44 -17.40 2.52
N HIS A 887 -23.93 -17.37 3.76
CA HIS A 887 -22.72 -16.65 4.12
C HIS A 887 -21.43 -17.35 3.65
N SER A 888 -21.46 -18.64 3.26
CA SER A 888 -20.27 -19.36 2.81
C SER A 888 -20.00 -19.24 1.29
N ILE A 889 -20.94 -18.64 0.55
CA ILE A 889 -20.85 -18.48 -0.90
C ILE A 889 -20.76 -16.99 -1.24
N SER A 890 -19.82 -16.65 -2.13
CA SER A 890 -19.66 -15.31 -2.69
C SER A 890 -19.55 -15.34 -4.21
N ILE A 891 -20.01 -14.26 -4.86
CA ILE A 891 -19.90 -14.08 -6.31
C ILE A 891 -18.95 -12.90 -6.59
N VAL A 892 -17.95 -13.13 -7.44
CA VAL A 892 -16.95 -12.14 -7.84
C VAL A 892 -16.99 -11.96 -9.35
N THR A 893 -16.98 -10.73 -9.83
CA THR A 893 -16.97 -10.42 -11.27
C THR A 893 -15.70 -9.68 -11.67
N LEU A 894 -15.15 -9.93 -12.86
CA LEU A 894 -13.97 -9.18 -13.33
C LEU A 894 -14.32 -7.76 -13.84
N SER A 895 -15.60 -7.50 -14.11
CA SER A 895 -16.11 -6.22 -14.59
C SER A 895 -17.15 -5.66 -13.62
N MET A 896 -17.09 -4.35 -13.36
CA MET A 896 -18.12 -3.61 -12.60
C MET A 896 -19.49 -3.66 -13.29
N TYR A 897 -19.52 -3.64 -14.62
CA TYR A 897 -20.77 -3.74 -15.37
C TYR A 897 -21.40 -5.14 -15.23
N GLN A 898 -20.56 -6.17 -15.23
CA GLN A 898 -21.00 -7.55 -15.00
C GLN A 898 -21.53 -7.74 -13.58
N LYS A 899 -20.95 -7.06 -12.57
CA LYS A 899 -21.50 -7.04 -11.20
C LYS A 899 -22.95 -6.57 -11.20
N HIS A 900 -23.23 -5.45 -11.87
CA HIS A 900 -24.59 -4.92 -11.96
C HIS A 900 -25.53 -5.88 -12.70
N ALA A 901 -25.07 -6.53 -13.78
CA ALA A 901 -25.88 -7.52 -14.49
C ALA A 901 -26.25 -8.70 -13.57
N VAL A 902 -25.29 -9.26 -12.83
CA VAL A 902 -25.53 -10.33 -11.84
C VAL A 902 -26.48 -9.88 -10.74
N GLU A 903 -26.33 -8.65 -10.23
CA GLU A 903 -27.25 -8.11 -9.22
C GLU A 903 -28.68 -7.95 -9.74
N THR A 904 -28.84 -7.53 -11.00
CA THR A 904 -30.15 -7.37 -11.64
C THR A 904 -30.82 -8.73 -11.82
N GLU A 905 -30.10 -9.72 -12.35
CA GLU A 905 -30.63 -11.08 -12.50
C GLU A 905 -30.95 -11.75 -11.16
N PHE A 906 -30.13 -11.48 -10.14
CA PHE A 906 -30.40 -11.98 -8.80
C PHE A 906 -31.69 -11.37 -8.20
N GLN A 907 -31.92 -10.08 -8.40
CA GLN A 907 -33.16 -9.42 -7.97
C GLN A 907 -34.38 -10.00 -8.71
N ASN A 908 -34.29 -10.19 -10.02
CA ASN A 908 -35.33 -10.83 -10.82
C ASN A 908 -35.64 -12.24 -10.31
N TRP A 909 -34.60 -13.01 -9.98
CA TRP A 909 -34.75 -14.35 -9.44
C TRP A 909 -35.41 -14.36 -8.05
N GLN A 910 -35.13 -13.39 -7.19
CA GLN A 910 -35.74 -13.25 -5.85
C GLN A 910 -37.21 -12.83 -5.87
N GLN A 911 -37.69 -12.20 -6.95
CA GLN A 911 -39.11 -11.84 -7.09
C GLN A 911 -40.03 -13.07 -7.20
N ASN A 912 -39.49 -14.24 -7.58
CA ASN A 912 -40.28 -15.46 -7.68
C ASN A 912 -40.71 -15.96 -6.28
N PRO A 913 -41.98 -16.35 -6.09
CA PRO A 913 -42.51 -16.75 -4.78
C PRO A 913 -41.83 -18.00 -4.19
N LEU A 914 -41.32 -18.89 -5.04
CA LEU A 914 -40.61 -20.12 -4.64
C LEU A 914 -39.19 -19.85 -4.09
N THR A 915 -38.59 -18.72 -4.44
CA THR A 915 -37.18 -18.39 -4.13
C THR A 915 -37.05 -17.25 -3.14
N LYS A 916 -38.17 -16.58 -2.81
CA LYS A 916 -38.23 -15.46 -1.86
C LYS A 916 -37.66 -15.77 -0.47
N ASN A 917 -37.69 -17.03 -0.05
CA ASN A 917 -37.14 -17.48 1.23
C ASN A 917 -35.61 -17.67 1.21
N LEU A 918 -34.95 -17.54 0.04
CA LEU A 918 -33.51 -17.70 -0.11
C LEU A 918 -32.79 -16.35 0.05
N LEU A 919 -32.00 -16.25 1.12
CA LEU A 919 -31.15 -15.09 1.41
C LEU A 919 -30.11 -14.83 0.31
N LYS A 920 -29.65 -13.58 0.20
CA LYS A 920 -28.59 -13.16 -0.72
C LYS A 920 -27.25 -13.84 -0.38
N PRO A 921 -26.36 -14.13 -1.34
CA PRO A 921 -24.96 -14.50 -1.05
C PRO A 921 -24.29 -13.47 -0.13
N LYS A 922 -23.22 -13.88 0.56
CA LYS A 922 -22.49 -13.01 1.50
C LYS A 922 -22.15 -11.65 0.89
N PHE A 923 -21.64 -11.66 -0.36
CA PHE A 923 -21.46 -10.47 -1.17
C PHE A 923 -21.46 -10.82 -2.66
N ILE A 924 -21.80 -9.82 -3.49
CA ILE A 924 -21.61 -9.81 -4.93
C ILE A 924 -20.72 -8.59 -5.20
N ASN A 925 -19.49 -8.79 -5.68
CA ASN A 925 -18.56 -7.67 -5.89
C ASN A 925 -17.67 -7.84 -7.12
N SER A 926 -17.09 -6.74 -7.60
CA SER A 926 -16.06 -6.77 -8.61
C SER A 926 -14.69 -7.13 -8.01
N LEU A 927 -13.82 -7.70 -8.84
CA LEU A 927 -12.43 -7.96 -8.49
C LEU A 927 -11.61 -6.67 -8.63
N ASP A 928 -11.46 -5.94 -7.53
CA ASP A 928 -10.56 -4.79 -7.45
C ASP A 928 -9.20 -5.19 -6.88
N ARG A 929 -8.15 -4.42 -7.18
CA ARG A 929 -6.77 -4.69 -6.73
C ARG A 929 -6.62 -4.80 -5.21
N ASN A 930 -7.56 -4.21 -4.46
CA ASN A 930 -7.55 -4.13 -3.00
C ASN A 930 -8.45 -5.19 -2.33
N PHE A 931 -8.94 -6.19 -3.08
CA PHE A 931 -9.92 -7.15 -2.57
C PHE A 931 -9.25 -8.34 -1.87
N SER A 932 -9.39 -8.43 -0.55
CA SER A 932 -8.77 -9.48 0.28
C SER A 932 -9.75 -10.46 0.93
N HIS A 933 -11.06 -10.31 0.69
CA HIS A 933 -12.06 -11.20 1.29
C HIS A 933 -11.95 -12.63 0.75
N ARG A 934 -12.07 -13.58 1.67
CA ARG A 934 -11.98 -15.01 1.38
C ARG A 934 -13.26 -15.72 1.85
N ASN A 935 -13.79 -16.64 1.04
CA ASN A 935 -14.97 -17.41 1.40
C ASN A 935 -14.84 -18.91 1.08
N GLU A 936 -15.74 -19.76 1.60
CA GLU A 936 -15.68 -21.20 1.36
C GLU A 936 -15.79 -21.54 -0.13
N ILE A 937 -16.83 -21.01 -0.79
CA ILE A 937 -17.05 -21.20 -2.22
C ILE A 937 -17.13 -19.83 -2.91
N ILE A 938 -16.40 -19.70 -4.01
CA ILE A 938 -16.44 -18.51 -4.85
C ILE A 938 -16.79 -18.86 -6.28
N ILE A 939 -17.78 -18.13 -6.79
CA ILE A 939 -18.20 -18.14 -8.19
C ILE A 939 -17.59 -16.90 -8.85
N VAL A 940 -16.82 -17.09 -9.92
CA VAL A 940 -16.17 -16.01 -10.67
C VAL A 940 -16.80 -15.89 -12.06
N SER A 941 -17.24 -14.69 -12.42
CA SER A 941 -17.68 -14.34 -13.78
C SER A 941 -16.62 -13.49 -14.48
N THR A 942 -16.14 -13.92 -15.64
CA THR A 942 -15.07 -13.24 -16.39
C THR A 942 -15.57 -12.33 -17.51
N ALA A 943 -16.81 -12.48 -17.98
CA ALA A 943 -17.40 -11.68 -19.06
C ALA A 943 -16.49 -11.58 -20.31
N GLY A 944 -15.81 -12.69 -20.65
CA GLY A 944 -14.92 -12.79 -21.83
C GLY A 944 -13.45 -12.42 -21.60
N SER A 945 -13.07 -11.98 -20.41
CA SER A 945 -11.66 -11.75 -20.07
C SER A 945 -10.94 -13.05 -19.68
N VAL A 946 -9.64 -13.13 -19.95
CA VAL A 946 -8.80 -14.28 -19.59
C VAL A 946 -8.55 -14.26 -18.07
N PRO A 947 -9.03 -15.25 -17.30
CA PRO A 947 -8.83 -15.25 -15.86
C PRO A 947 -7.40 -15.67 -15.50
N ASN A 948 -6.81 -14.97 -14.53
CA ASN A 948 -5.63 -15.45 -13.85
C ASN A 948 -6.03 -16.38 -12.70
N VAL A 949 -6.03 -17.69 -12.96
CA VAL A 949 -6.45 -18.72 -11.99
C VAL A 949 -5.59 -18.70 -10.72
N SER A 950 -4.27 -18.45 -10.83
CA SER A 950 -3.38 -18.41 -9.67
C SER A 950 -3.72 -17.25 -8.74
N TYR A 951 -4.10 -16.09 -9.28
CA TYR A 951 -4.57 -14.96 -8.48
C TYR A 951 -5.94 -15.21 -7.86
N LEU A 952 -6.91 -15.70 -8.65
CA LEU A 952 -8.29 -15.94 -8.19
C LEU A 952 -8.38 -17.02 -7.10
N SER A 953 -7.47 -18.00 -7.15
CA SER A 953 -7.38 -19.04 -6.13
C SER A 953 -7.22 -18.48 -4.72
N ARG A 954 -6.67 -17.26 -4.54
CA ARG A 954 -6.51 -16.57 -3.23
C ARG A 954 -7.82 -16.35 -2.49
N LEU A 955 -8.91 -16.19 -3.22
CA LEU A 955 -10.21 -15.83 -2.67
C LEU A 955 -10.97 -17.05 -2.11
N ALA A 956 -10.71 -18.25 -2.62
CA ALA A 956 -11.48 -19.44 -2.23
C ALA A 956 -10.81 -20.25 -1.10
N LYS A 957 -11.63 -20.95 -0.28
CA LYS A 957 -11.15 -21.96 0.67
C LYS A 957 -11.35 -23.38 0.17
N ARG A 958 -12.59 -23.72 -0.19
CA ARG A 958 -13.01 -25.09 -0.52
C ARG A 958 -13.33 -25.26 -2.00
N GLY A 959 -14.02 -24.30 -2.62
CA GLY A 959 -14.44 -24.39 -4.01
C GLY A 959 -14.22 -23.10 -4.81
N LEU A 960 -13.66 -23.21 -6.00
CA LEU A 960 -13.49 -22.12 -6.97
C LEU A 960 -14.11 -22.52 -8.31
N LEU A 961 -15.18 -21.82 -8.69
CA LEU A 961 -15.91 -22.05 -9.93
C LEU A 961 -15.73 -20.83 -10.81
N ILE A 962 -15.04 -20.95 -11.94
CA ILE A 962 -14.73 -19.81 -12.84
C ILE A 962 -15.44 -20.03 -14.17
N LEU A 963 -16.29 -19.09 -14.56
CA LEU A 963 -16.96 -19.10 -15.86
C LEU A 963 -16.08 -18.40 -16.89
N THR A 964 -15.74 -19.08 -17.98
CA THR A 964 -14.80 -18.59 -19.00
C THR A 964 -15.20 -18.98 -20.42
N CYS A 965 -14.98 -18.09 -21.38
CA CYS A 965 -15.20 -18.41 -22.80
C CYS A 965 -14.12 -19.34 -23.37
N HIS A 966 -12.97 -19.46 -22.70
CA HIS A 966 -11.77 -20.14 -23.21
C HIS A 966 -11.67 -21.62 -22.80
N SER A 967 -12.54 -22.10 -21.91
CA SER A 967 -12.55 -23.50 -21.48
C SER A 967 -13.55 -24.34 -22.27
N SER A 968 -13.21 -25.61 -22.48
CA SER A 968 -14.09 -26.63 -23.06
C SER A 968 -14.81 -27.48 -22.00
N GLU A 969 -14.49 -27.29 -20.72
CA GLU A 969 -15.02 -28.08 -19.62
C GLU A 969 -16.45 -27.64 -19.25
N SER A 970 -17.32 -28.64 -19.07
CA SER A 970 -18.70 -28.48 -18.59
C SER A 970 -18.73 -28.49 -17.05
N LEU A 971 -19.84 -28.05 -16.44
CA LEU A 971 -19.97 -28.08 -14.98
C LEU A 971 -20.13 -29.53 -14.50
N GLN A 972 -19.27 -29.97 -13.59
CA GLN A 972 -19.20 -31.34 -13.08
C GLN A 972 -19.73 -31.43 -11.65
N VAL A 973 -20.85 -32.15 -11.48
CA VAL A 973 -21.64 -32.20 -10.25
C VAL A 973 -21.75 -33.64 -9.73
N THR A 974 -21.79 -33.83 -8.41
CA THR A 974 -22.05 -35.14 -7.78
C THR A 974 -23.53 -35.31 -7.44
N LYS A 975 -24.11 -36.48 -7.78
CA LYS A 975 -25.50 -36.81 -7.41
C LYS A 975 -25.60 -37.20 -5.93
N ALA A 976 -26.74 -36.85 -5.33
CA ALA A 976 -27.20 -37.32 -4.01
C ALA A 976 -26.33 -36.94 -2.79
N GLU A 977 -25.46 -35.93 -2.91
CA GLU A 977 -24.74 -35.37 -1.76
C GLU A 977 -25.47 -34.15 -1.19
N ARG A 978 -25.43 -34.00 0.15
CA ARG A 978 -25.96 -32.83 0.87
C ARG A 978 -24.89 -32.31 1.81
N TYR A 979 -24.70 -30.99 1.84
CA TYR A 979 -23.77 -30.38 2.77
C TYR A 979 -24.19 -30.65 4.23
N PRO A 980 -23.27 -31.02 5.15
CA PRO A 980 -21.81 -31.09 4.99
C PRO A 980 -21.25 -32.48 4.61
N ASN A 981 -22.11 -33.48 4.38
CA ASN A 981 -21.71 -34.86 4.20
C ASN A 981 -21.10 -35.10 2.82
N VAL A 982 -19.95 -35.78 2.81
CA VAL A 982 -19.22 -36.19 1.61
C VAL A 982 -19.28 -37.71 1.52
N ASN A 983 -19.71 -38.23 0.37
CA ASN A 983 -19.65 -39.67 0.12
C ASN A 983 -18.20 -40.09 -0.14
N ALA A 984 -17.84 -41.32 0.27
CA ALA A 984 -16.54 -41.90 -0.06
C ALA A 984 -16.28 -41.84 -1.57
N ARG A 985 -15.02 -41.65 -1.98
CA ARG A 985 -14.65 -41.41 -3.39
C ARG A 985 -15.19 -42.47 -4.35
N GLU A 986 -15.34 -43.72 -3.89
CA GLU A 986 -15.84 -44.87 -4.66
C GLU A 986 -17.35 -44.82 -4.97
N LEU A 987 -18.13 -44.06 -4.18
CA LEU A 987 -19.60 -43.96 -4.31
C LEU A 987 -20.06 -42.69 -5.06
N ARG A 988 -19.11 -41.87 -5.55
CA ARG A 988 -19.42 -40.60 -6.20
C ARG A 988 -19.72 -40.80 -7.68
N ASN A 989 -20.98 -40.57 -8.05
CA ASN A 989 -21.41 -40.53 -9.45
C ASN A 989 -21.33 -39.11 -10.00
N MET A 990 -20.53 -38.94 -11.04
CA MET A 990 -20.33 -37.69 -11.77
C MET A 990 -21.48 -37.44 -12.75
N GLN A 991 -22.01 -36.22 -12.77
CA GLN A 991 -22.96 -35.73 -13.76
C GLN A 991 -22.42 -34.43 -14.39
N GLU A 992 -22.29 -34.43 -15.71
CA GLU A 992 -21.93 -33.23 -16.48
C GLU A 992 -23.18 -32.44 -16.86
N ILE A 993 -23.09 -31.10 -16.75
CA ILE A 993 -24.16 -30.17 -17.11
C ILE A 993 -23.63 -29.30 -18.27
N LEU A 994 -24.22 -29.49 -19.46
CA LEU A 994 -23.71 -28.95 -20.73
C LEU A 994 -24.17 -27.51 -20.98
N GLY A 995 -25.24 -27.03 -20.33
CA GLY A 995 -25.71 -25.67 -20.55
C GLY A 995 -26.71 -25.11 -19.53
N LEU A 996 -27.00 -23.82 -19.67
CA LEU A 996 -27.89 -23.03 -18.79
C LEU A 996 -29.29 -23.65 -18.65
N LYS A 997 -29.87 -24.15 -19.76
CA LYS A 997 -31.21 -24.77 -19.77
C LYS A 997 -31.28 -26.02 -18.88
N GLU A 998 -30.24 -26.84 -18.88
CA GLU A 998 -30.16 -28.05 -18.06
C GLU A 998 -30.02 -27.72 -16.58
N LEU A 999 -29.15 -26.75 -16.26
CA LEU A 999 -28.96 -26.25 -14.90
C LEU A 999 -30.25 -25.63 -14.33
N LYS A 1000 -30.99 -24.86 -15.14
CA LYS A 1000 -32.30 -24.30 -14.79
C LYS A 1000 -33.36 -25.39 -14.57
N SER A 1001 -33.38 -26.41 -15.42
CA SER A 1001 -34.28 -27.57 -15.24
C SER A 1001 -33.97 -28.34 -13.95
N MET A 1002 -32.69 -28.57 -13.66
CA MET A 1002 -32.24 -29.27 -12.46
C MET A 1002 -32.57 -28.49 -11.18
N THR A 1003 -32.25 -27.19 -11.14
CA THR A 1003 -32.55 -26.33 -10.00
C THR A 1003 -34.06 -26.23 -9.75
N ASN A 1004 -34.87 -26.12 -10.81
CA ASN A 1004 -36.33 -26.12 -10.68
C ASN A 1004 -36.89 -27.46 -10.18
N LYS A 1005 -36.33 -28.60 -10.59
CA LYS A 1005 -36.70 -29.92 -10.03
C LYS A 1005 -36.35 -30.01 -8.55
N LEU A 1006 -35.16 -29.55 -8.15
CA LEU A 1006 -34.73 -29.53 -6.75
C LEU A 1006 -35.54 -28.56 -5.89
N LEU A 1007 -35.94 -27.41 -6.44
CA LEU A 1007 -36.82 -26.45 -5.78
C LEU A 1007 -38.24 -26.99 -5.58
N LYS A 1008 -38.77 -27.78 -6.52
CA LYS A 1008 -40.09 -28.43 -6.37
C LYS A 1008 -40.08 -29.61 -5.39
N ASN A 1009 -38.94 -30.25 -5.20
CA ASN A 1009 -38.77 -31.39 -4.31
C ASN A 1009 -38.51 -30.98 -2.85
N ARG A 1010 -38.17 -29.71 -2.61
CA ARG A 1010 -38.07 -29.08 -1.28
C ARG A 1010 -39.38 -28.38 -0.97
#